data_AF-A0AA40FVM6-F1
#
_entry.id   AF-A0AA40FVM6-F1
#
_cell.length_a   1.000
_cell.length_b   1.000
_cell.length_c   1.000
_cell.angle_alpha   90.00
_cell.angle_beta   90.00
_cell.angle_gamma   90.00
#
_symmetry.space_group_name_H-M   'P 1'
#
loop_
_entity.id
_entity.type
_entity.pdbx_description
1 polymer ?
#
loop_
_entity_poly.entity_id
_entity_poly.type
_entity_poly.pdbx_seq_one_letter_code
_entity_poly.pdbx_strand_id
1 'polypeptide(L)'
;MTHDLTTALRSELAALEYKRDRLMSELQETRNLARSRDQRIVELQIEAEQLREQAARQNAIVLSLKERIQELEERERNLYATQGRNESVLQGLQRDLKYQQERNREYEKKMRQLEQTVSEEVESRERARSSFQEFARKLANALSVEYRETVHPSPEIVIHKVEELVQEASRVRTKNTSVEAQLTTVEVDFRSCRDALDRVVAEKEQLQRQVSSQLVDLDRLRQDKECVEMRYRVAERELIELRDKLLNANRSISSATGNISNQEALIGQLREDLMQRDEKCQRVQTELRHLLESLAMLVSGPNRFIESHENVIKDRIREILAENKDQALMIQKLREKVNTATESTTRQSELIDTTVAKMRNLEDERSELESKVRKLEAELTDCELSKESLRREKQTLVTFLDRLGKAMQMDEISEEMGLDLQTESLLVRAEQLARLETDKLVDKTSVVYQLQRRVRTLREQLQRRDLHLDLLRRKLSLQEDSVKMKSLLQSERDEANLRAKKLSKQIDRLQAQLLEERSRNRELSAQLTEAADYKIAALERSRKIEEVQKRLVESEMLRTRCNRKLTLLKEQVRNTTETAEQERSISDHSLQLLRDELAQVKQNLSELTKRESQLQSFRVSVVKLLSEPICTPDYEIISRLQKIVAAHRDFTMLSRRYDEPLDTTSPSRCTSIHAMHQPRSPGSRCARYEDSGFADPPDLRDVEDEFNKRPVRSSLLP
;
A
#
# COMPACT_ATOMS: atom_id res chain seq x y z
N MET A 1 36.22 -70.94 18.04
CA MET A 1 34.94 -71.38 18.64
C MET A 1 34.38 -70.33 19.60
N THR A 2 34.76 -70.33 20.90
CA THR A 2 34.15 -69.42 21.90
C THR A 2 34.53 -67.95 21.72
N HIS A 3 35.78 -67.67 21.34
CA HIS A 3 36.27 -66.30 21.18
C HIS A 3 35.65 -65.58 19.96
N ASP A 4 35.42 -66.32 18.87
CA ASP A 4 34.81 -65.80 17.64
C ASP A 4 33.33 -65.46 17.86
N LEU A 5 32.58 -66.35 18.52
CA LEU A 5 31.19 -66.13 18.90
C LEU A 5 31.04 -64.89 19.80
N THR A 6 31.95 -64.73 20.77
CA THR A 6 31.97 -63.54 21.65
C THR A 6 32.21 -62.25 20.88
N THR A 7 33.02 -62.31 19.81
CA THR A 7 33.35 -61.14 18.98
C THR A 7 32.20 -60.80 18.03
N ALA A 8 31.56 -61.81 17.43
CA ALA A 8 30.34 -61.66 16.63
C ALA A 8 29.22 -61.00 17.46
N LEU A 9 28.90 -61.55 18.64
CA LEU A 9 27.87 -61.01 19.55
C LEU A 9 28.16 -59.55 19.98
N ARG A 10 29.43 -59.18 20.21
CA ARG A 10 29.82 -57.80 20.48
C ARG A 10 29.60 -56.88 19.27
N SER A 11 29.89 -57.35 18.06
CA SER A 11 29.65 -56.58 16.84
C SER A 11 28.15 -56.40 16.53
N GLU A 12 27.34 -57.43 16.76
CA GLU A 12 25.88 -57.35 16.65
C GLU A 12 25.29 -56.41 17.70
N LEU A 13 25.76 -56.48 18.96
CA LEU A 13 25.32 -55.57 20.02
C LEU A 13 25.66 -54.12 19.69
N ALA A 14 26.89 -53.82 19.22
CA ALA A 14 27.26 -52.47 18.79
C ALA A 14 26.44 -51.98 17.59
N ALA A 15 26.11 -52.86 16.63
CA ALA A 15 25.24 -52.53 15.50
C ALA A 15 23.79 -52.25 15.94
N LEU A 16 23.28 -52.98 16.94
CA LEU A 16 21.97 -52.74 17.54
C LEU A 16 21.94 -51.45 18.39
N GLU A 17 23.01 -51.13 19.11
CA GLU A 17 23.16 -49.85 19.83
C GLU A 17 23.19 -48.67 18.87
N TYR A 18 24.00 -48.74 17.81
CA TYR A 18 24.00 -47.71 16.76
C TYR A 18 22.62 -47.55 16.10
N LYS A 19 21.92 -48.66 15.83
CA LYS A 19 20.56 -48.62 15.28
C LYS A 19 19.56 -48.01 16.27
N ARG A 20 19.65 -48.32 17.57
CA ARG A 20 18.86 -47.70 18.64
C ARG A 20 19.08 -46.20 18.67
N ASP A 21 20.34 -45.75 18.69
CA ASP A 21 20.68 -44.34 18.87
C ASP A 21 20.30 -43.52 17.63
N ARG A 22 20.48 -44.07 16.44
CA ARG A 22 19.95 -43.51 15.19
C ARG A 22 18.43 -43.38 15.23
N LEU A 23 17.70 -44.45 15.58
CA LEU A 23 16.23 -44.41 15.67
C LEU A 23 15.74 -43.44 16.76
N MET A 24 16.49 -43.27 17.83
CA MET A 24 16.22 -42.26 18.87
C MET A 24 16.42 -40.83 18.36
N SER A 25 17.42 -40.56 17.52
CA SER A 25 17.58 -39.26 16.84
C SER A 25 16.42 -39.00 15.88
N GLU A 26 16.12 -39.96 14.99
CA GLU A 26 15.01 -39.86 14.03
C GLU A 26 13.64 -39.67 14.75
N LEU A 27 13.43 -40.33 15.89
CA LEU A 27 12.25 -40.16 16.76
C LEU A 27 12.21 -38.75 17.41
N GLN A 28 13.36 -38.21 17.79
CA GLN A 28 13.42 -36.87 18.40
C GLN A 28 13.24 -35.76 17.36
N GLU A 29 13.81 -35.92 16.17
CA GLU A 29 13.61 -35.04 15.01
C GLU A 29 12.14 -35.02 14.57
N THR A 30 11.51 -36.19 14.44
CA THR A 30 10.08 -36.28 14.10
C THR A 30 9.17 -35.69 15.19
N ARG A 31 9.51 -35.84 16.48
CA ARG A 31 8.80 -35.13 17.58
C ARG A 31 8.96 -33.62 17.52
N ASN A 32 10.15 -33.11 17.20
CA ASN A 32 10.39 -31.68 17.04
C ASN A 32 9.62 -31.13 15.83
N LEU A 33 9.58 -31.87 14.72
CA LEU A 33 8.79 -31.53 13.53
C LEU A 33 7.28 -31.57 13.79
N ALA A 34 6.80 -32.53 14.60
CA ALA A 34 5.40 -32.55 15.02
C ALA A 34 5.05 -31.30 15.84
N ARG A 35 5.85 -30.97 16.86
CA ARG A 35 5.65 -29.75 17.67
C ARG A 35 5.67 -28.46 16.84
N SER A 36 6.55 -28.33 15.85
CA SER A 36 6.57 -27.14 14.99
C SER A 36 5.34 -27.06 14.07
N ARG A 37 4.80 -28.20 13.64
CA ARG A 37 3.52 -28.26 12.91
C ARG A 37 2.34 -27.92 13.82
N ASP A 38 2.30 -28.44 15.04
CA ASP A 38 1.25 -28.13 16.02
C ASP A 38 1.24 -26.64 16.36
N GLN A 39 2.42 -26.04 16.60
CA GLN A 39 2.55 -24.59 16.78
C GLN A 39 2.04 -23.82 15.55
N ARG A 40 2.41 -24.25 14.33
CA ARG A 40 1.93 -23.60 13.11
C ARG A 40 0.41 -23.73 12.90
N ILE A 41 -0.19 -24.84 13.33
CA ILE A 41 -1.66 -25.03 13.32
C ILE A 41 -2.33 -24.02 14.28
N VAL A 42 -1.79 -23.83 15.48
CA VAL A 42 -2.30 -22.83 16.44
C VAL A 42 -2.18 -21.40 15.90
N GLU A 43 -1.05 -21.05 15.29
CA GLU A 43 -0.87 -19.75 14.61
C GLU A 43 -1.94 -19.51 13.53
N LEU A 44 -2.16 -20.50 12.66
CA LEU A 44 -3.17 -20.44 11.59
C LEU A 44 -4.62 -20.41 12.13
N GLN A 45 -4.89 -21.03 13.28
CA GLN A 45 -6.18 -20.93 13.96
C GLN A 45 -6.44 -19.51 14.47
N ILE A 46 -5.44 -18.90 15.11
CA ILE A 46 -5.53 -17.50 15.59
C ILE A 46 -5.71 -16.54 14.42
N GLU A 47 -4.97 -16.72 13.32
CA GLU A 47 -5.11 -15.91 12.10
C GLU A 47 -6.53 -16.06 11.50
N ALA A 48 -7.06 -17.29 11.41
CA ALA A 48 -8.41 -17.54 10.94
C ALA A 48 -9.50 -16.94 11.85
N GLU A 49 -9.29 -16.91 13.16
CA GLU A 49 -10.20 -16.25 14.11
C GLU A 49 -10.19 -14.73 13.98
N GLN A 50 -9.00 -14.12 13.84
CA GLN A 50 -8.86 -12.68 13.57
C GLN A 50 -9.55 -12.27 12.26
N LEU A 51 -9.40 -13.08 11.20
CA LEU A 51 -10.07 -12.84 9.91
C LEU A 51 -11.60 -12.97 10.03
N ARG A 52 -12.12 -13.94 10.79
CA ARG A 52 -13.57 -14.05 11.07
C ARG A 52 -14.07 -12.84 11.87
N GLU A 53 -13.33 -12.40 12.88
CA GLU A 53 -13.71 -11.22 13.67
C GLU A 53 -13.71 -9.94 12.82
N GLN A 54 -12.69 -9.77 11.97
CA GLN A 54 -12.61 -8.64 11.04
C GLN A 54 -13.78 -8.65 10.04
N ALA A 55 -14.14 -9.82 9.50
CA ALA A 55 -15.30 -9.97 8.62
C ALA A 55 -16.63 -9.67 9.34
N ALA A 56 -16.78 -10.10 10.61
CA ALA A 56 -17.95 -9.77 11.43
C ALA A 56 -18.06 -8.26 11.70
N ARG A 57 -16.96 -7.60 12.06
CA ARG A 57 -16.88 -6.14 12.25
C ARG A 57 -17.22 -5.38 10.95
N GLN A 58 -16.70 -5.82 9.81
CA GLN A 58 -17.03 -5.25 8.50
C GLN A 58 -18.52 -5.41 8.15
N ASN A 59 -19.10 -6.60 8.38
CA ASN A 59 -20.52 -6.84 8.15
C ASN A 59 -21.41 -5.96 9.05
N ALA A 60 -21.04 -5.76 10.32
CA ALA A 60 -21.76 -4.85 11.21
C ALA A 60 -21.75 -3.39 10.72
N ILE A 61 -20.61 -2.91 10.21
CA ILE A 61 -20.50 -1.58 9.58
C ILE A 61 -21.38 -1.50 8.33
N VAL A 62 -21.37 -2.53 7.47
CA VAL A 62 -22.20 -2.58 6.26
C VAL A 62 -23.70 -2.57 6.60
N LEU A 63 -24.12 -3.25 7.66
CA LEU A 63 -25.51 -3.22 8.14
C LEU A 63 -25.90 -1.83 8.65
N SER A 64 -25.09 -1.23 9.54
CA SER A 64 -25.33 0.11 10.06
C SER A 64 -25.38 1.18 8.95
N LEU A 65 -24.53 1.07 7.93
CA LEU A 65 -24.58 1.97 6.76
C LEU A 65 -25.84 1.76 5.91
N LYS A 66 -26.34 0.52 5.76
CA LYS A 66 -27.61 0.24 5.07
C LYS A 66 -28.81 0.81 5.82
N GLU A 67 -28.88 0.61 7.13
CA GLU A 67 -29.90 1.19 8.00
C GLU A 67 -29.88 2.72 7.89
N ARG A 68 -28.69 3.34 7.95
CA ARG A 68 -28.57 4.79 7.82
C ARG A 68 -28.99 5.32 6.45
N ILE A 69 -28.75 4.57 5.37
CA ILE A 69 -29.27 4.90 4.04
C ILE A 69 -30.80 4.82 4.02
N GLN A 70 -31.40 3.75 4.56
CA GLN A 70 -32.86 3.61 4.65
C GLN A 70 -33.50 4.75 5.45
N GLU A 71 -32.94 5.14 6.60
CA GLU A 71 -33.44 6.29 7.35
C GLU A 71 -33.39 7.61 6.54
N LEU A 72 -32.36 7.80 5.71
CA LEU A 72 -32.21 8.99 4.87
C LEU A 72 -33.23 8.98 3.73
N GLU A 73 -33.42 7.84 3.08
CA GLU A 73 -34.48 7.63 2.07
C GLU A 73 -35.89 7.81 2.65
N GLU A 74 -36.13 7.44 3.91
CA GLU A 74 -37.39 7.70 4.60
C GLU A 74 -37.58 9.17 4.99
N ARG A 75 -36.53 9.84 5.47
CA ARG A 75 -36.57 11.29 5.72
C ARG A 75 -36.85 12.06 4.43
N GLU A 76 -36.23 11.67 3.31
CA GLU A 76 -36.48 12.25 2.00
C GLU A 76 -37.92 12.02 1.52
N ARG A 77 -38.44 10.79 1.60
CA ARG A 77 -39.86 10.48 1.30
C ARG A 77 -40.82 11.30 2.16
N ASN A 78 -40.54 11.45 3.44
CA ASN A 78 -41.35 12.27 4.35
C ASN A 78 -41.28 13.76 3.99
N LEU A 79 -40.11 14.28 3.59
CA LEU A 79 -39.97 15.66 3.12
C LEU A 79 -40.80 15.91 1.85
N TYR A 80 -40.73 15.05 0.84
CA TYR A 80 -41.60 15.15 -0.34
C TYR A 80 -43.09 15.08 0.01
N ALA A 81 -43.49 14.21 0.94
CA ALA A 81 -44.88 14.13 1.42
C ALA A 81 -45.32 15.36 2.23
N THR A 82 -44.42 16.07 2.92
CA THR A 82 -44.71 17.39 3.52
C THR A 82 -44.77 18.49 2.48
N GLN A 83 -43.88 18.48 1.48
CA GLN A 83 -43.85 19.47 0.41
C GLN A 83 -45.15 19.41 -0.42
N GLY A 84 -45.57 18.23 -0.89
CA GLY A 84 -46.82 18.09 -1.66
C GLY A 84 -48.08 18.51 -0.89
N ARG A 85 -48.10 18.31 0.44
CA ARG A 85 -49.16 18.85 1.31
C ARG A 85 -49.10 20.37 1.39
N ASN A 86 -47.92 20.95 1.58
CA ASN A 86 -47.74 22.40 1.64
C ASN A 86 -48.09 23.07 0.30
N GLU A 87 -47.72 22.47 -0.83
CA GLU A 87 -48.11 22.93 -2.17
C GLU A 87 -49.63 22.85 -2.37
N SER A 88 -50.28 21.78 -1.91
CA SER A 88 -51.74 21.64 -1.96
C SER A 88 -52.47 22.71 -1.12
N VAL A 89 -51.98 23.01 0.08
CA VAL A 89 -52.48 24.09 0.95
C VAL A 89 -52.25 25.45 0.30
N LEU A 90 -51.06 25.70 -0.26
CA LEU A 90 -50.72 26.95 -0.92
C LEU A 90 -51.58 27.20 -2.17
N GLN A 91 -51.86 26.16 -2.96
CA GLN A 91 -52.82 26.26 -4.06
C GLN A 91 -54.25 26.54 -3.56
N GLY A 92 -54.67 25.95 -2.43
CA GLY A 92 -55.94 26.26 -1.78
C GLY A 92 -56.05 27.74 -1.43
N LEU A 93 -55.07 28.25 -0.67
CA LEU A 93 -54.98 29.65 -0.27
C LEU A 93 -54.90 30.61 -1.47
N GLN A 94 -54.26 30.23 -2.58
CA GLN A 94 -54.26 31.02 -3.81
C GLN A 94 -55.64 31.10 -4.47
N ARG A 95 -56.44 30.01 -4.46
CA ARG A 95 -57.83 30.03 -4.94
C ARG A 95 -58.71 30.89 -4.05
N ASP A 96 -58.59 30.74 -2.73
CA ASP A 96 -59.35 31.53 -1.75
C ASP A 96 -59.02 33.02 -1.85
N LEU A 97 -57.72 33.37 -1.99
CA LEU A 97 -57.28 34.75 -2.22
C LEU A 97 -57.92 35.34 -3.48
N LYS A 98 -57.93 34.59 -4.59
CA LYS A 98 -58.56 35.02 -5.85
C LYS A 98 -60.07 35.21 -5.68
N TYR A 99 -60.75 34.29 -5.01
CA TYR A 99 -62.18 34.38 -4.72
C TYR A 99 -62.53 35.61 -3.85
N GLN A 100 -61.73 35.91 -2.83
CA GLN A 100 -61.92 37.12 -2.02
C GLN A 100 -61.62 38.41 -2.79
N GLN A 101 -60.63 38.40 -3.69
CA GLN A 101 -60.39 39.53 -4.61
C GLN A 101 -61.57 39.76 -5.56
N GLU A 102 -62.20 38.70 -6.07
CA GLU A 102 -63.40 38.80 -6.92
C GLU A 102 -64.61 39.32 -6.12
N ARG A 103 -64.84 38.81 -4.90
CA ARG A 103 -65.86 39.37 -3.98
C ARG A 103 -65.62 40.83 -3.64
N ASN A 104 -64.38 41.24 -3.38
CA ASN A 104 -64.06 42.65 -3.11
C ASN A 104 -64.39 43.53 -4.32
N ARG A 105 -64.05 43.12 -5.55
CA ARG A 105 -64.45 43.84 -6.77
C ARG A 105 -65.97 43.92 -6.94
N GLU A 106 -66.72 42.87 -6.58
CA GLU A 106 -68.18 42.94 -6.56
C GLU A 106 -68.71 43.92 -5.50
N TYR A 107 -68.14 43.94 -4.29
CA TYR A 107 -68.52 44.87 -3.24
C TYR A 107 -68.18 46.32 -3.61
N GLU A 108 -67.02 46.58 -4.22
CA GLU A 108 -66.67 47.89 -4.80
C GLU A 108 -67.62 48.32 -5.92
N LYS A 109 -68.15 47.39 -6.70
CA LYS A 109 -69.16 47.67 -7.73
C LYS A 109 -70.51 47.99 -7.09
N LYS A 110 -70.91 47.23 -6.06
CA LYS A 110 -72.14 47.46 -5.29
C LYS A 110 -72.09 48.78 -4.51
N MET A 111 -70.95 49.14 -3.91
CA MET A 111 -70.77 50.46 -3.29
C MET A 111 -70.98 51.59 -4.31
N ARG A 112 -70.30 51.54 -5.46
CA ARG A 112 -70.46 52.58 -6.51
C ARG A 112 -71.91 52.72 -7.00
N GLN A 113 -72.66 51.62 -7.07
CA GLN A 113 -74.10 51.64 -7.38
C GLN A 113 -74.97 52.23 -6.25
N LEU A 114 -74.61 51.98 -4.99
CA LEU A 114 -75.27 52.58 -3.83
C LEU A 114 -74.94 54.07 -3.69
N GLU A 115 -73.70 54.48 -3.94
CA GLU A 115 -73.27 55.89 -3.97
C GLU A 115 -74.04 56.68 -5.05
N GLN A 116 -74.21 56.09 -6.23
CA GLN A 116 -75.00 56.68 -7.31
C GLN A 116 -76.48 56.80 -6.94
N THR A 117 -77.12 55.72 -6.48
CA THR A 117 -78.55 55.75 -6.12
C THR A 117 -78.84 56.67 -4.91
N VAL A 118 -77.94 56.77 -3.94
CA VAL A 118 -78.04 57.76 -2.85
C VAL A 118 -77.96 59.19 -3.39
N SER A 119 -77.10 59.45 -4.39
CA SER A 119 -77.01 60.79 -5.02
C SER A 119 -78.31 61.15 -5.76
N GLU A 120 -78.86 60.21 -6.54
CA GLU A 120 -80.14 60.37 -7.25
C GLU A 120 -81.33 60.61 -6.28
N GLU A 121 -81.35 59.91 -5.13
CA GLU A 121 -82.33 60.12 -4.06
C GLU A 121 -82.18 61.46 -3.33
N VAL A 122 -80.95 61.95 -3.12
CA VAL A 122 -80.72 63.30 -2.56
C VAL A 122 -81.29 64.37 -3.49
N GLU A 123 -81.01 64.30 -4.80
CA GLU A 123 -81.58 65.23 -5.78
C GLU A 123 -83.11 65.15 -5.87
N SER A 124 -83.68 63.94 -5.74
CA SER A 124 -85.13 63.71 -5.66
C SER A 124 -85.74 64.41 -4.42
N ARG A 125 -85.10 64.23 -3.27
CA ARG A 125 -85.55 64.76 -1.98
C ARG A 125 -85.46 66.28 -1.90
N GLU A 126 -84.47 66.92 -2.51
CA GLU A 126 -84.37 68.38 -2.59
C GLU A 126 -85.47 68.99 -3.49
N ARG A 127 -85.79 68.35 -4.61
CA ARG A 127 -86.94 68.72 -5.46
C ARG A 127 -88.27 68.62 -4.70
N ALA A 128 -88.49 67.53 -3.98
CA ALA A 128 -89.70 67.35 -3.15
C ALA A 128 -89.80 68.37 -2.00
N ARG A 129 -88.68 68.66 -1.32
CA ARG A 129 -88.62 69.64 -0.22
C ARG A 129 -88.97 71.06 -0.69
N SER A 130 -88.51 71.43 -1.88
CA SER A 130 -88.80 72.74 -2.49
C SER A 130 -90.29 72.92 -2.79
N SER A 131 -90.94 71.88 -3.34
CA SER A 131 -92.39 71.84 -3.57
C SER A 131 -93.19 71.98 -2.26
N PHE A 132 -92.80 71.26 -1.21
CA PHE A 132 -93.54 71.25 0.06
C PHE A 132 -93.49 72.61 0.79
N GLN A 133 -92.37 73.33 0.70
CA GLN A 133 -92.24 74.69 1.24
C GLN A 133 -93.12 75.72 0.51
N GLU A 134 -93.48 75.47 -0.74
CA GLU A 134 -94.40 76.32 -1.50
C GLU A 134 -95.88 76.02 -1.20
N PHE A 135 -96.20 74.76 -0.87
CA PHE A 135 -97.53 74.36 -0.40
C PHE A 135 -97.85 74.88 1.00
N ALA A 136 -96.93 74.73 1.97
CA ALA A 136 -97.11 75.22 3.34
C ALA A 136 -97.38 76.74 3.40
N ARG A 137 -96.75 77.50 2.50
CA ARG A 137 -96.92 78.95 2.35
C ARG A 137 -98.32 79.36 1.86
N LYS A 138 -99.05 78.46 1.20
CA LYS A 138 -100.43 78.66 0.73
C LYS A 138 -101.46 78.27 1.80
N LEU A 139 -101.19 77.21 2.57
CA LEU A 139 -102.09 76.71 3.62
C LEU A 139 -102.18 77.65 4.84
N ALA A 140 -101.08 78.32 5.19
CA ALA A 140 -101.03 79.27 6.31
C ALA A 140 -101.94 80.50 6.16
N ASN A 141 -102.31 80.87 4.93
CA ASN A 141 -103.20 82.01 4.65
C ASN A 141 -104.71 81.67 4.76
N ALA A 142 -105.10 80.41 5.01
CA ALA A 142 -106.46 79.94 4.70
C ALA A 142 -107.37 79.61 5.92
N LEU A 143 -106.87 79.57 7.15
CA LEU A 143 -107.56 78.88 8.27
C LEU A 143 -107.75 79.72 9.56
N SER A 144 -108.14 81.00 9.42
CA SER A 144 -108.44 81.87 10.58
C SER A 144 -109.85 81.64 11.16
N VAL A 145 -110.04 80.67 12.07
CA VAL A 145 -111.30 80.49 12.83
C VAL A 145 -111.02 79.98 14.26
N GLU A 146 -111.67 80.60 15.25
CA GLU A 146 -111.87 80.04 16.60
C GLU A 146 -113.36 79.81 16.88
N TYR A 147 -113.65 78.88 17.80
CA TYR A 147 -114.96 78.27 18.04
C TYR A 147 -115.69 78.87 19.26
N ARG A 148 -116.99 78.61 19.42
CA ARG A 148 -117.72 78.85 20.69
C ARG A 148 -118.74 77.76 20.99
N GLU A 149 -118.74 77.31 22.25
CA GLU A 149 -119.80 76.51 22.87
C GLU A 149 -120.71 77.41 23.73
N THR A 150 -122.00 77.05 23.87
CA THR A 150 -122.66 76.77 25.18
C THR A 150 -124.14 76.36 24.99
N VAL A 151 -124.37 75.03 25.00
CA VAL A 151 -125.49 74.30 25.65
C VAL A 151 -126.92 74.89 25.65
N HIS A 152 -127.87 74.21 25.00
CA HIS A 152 -128.92 73.40 25.66
C HIS A 152 -129.59 72.43 24.65
N PRO A 153 -130.08 71.24 25.09
CA PRO A 153 -130.30 70.10 24.19
C PRO A 153 -131.61 70.13 23.40
N SER A 154 -131.49 70.03 22.07
CA SER A 154 -132.55 69.78 21.08
C SER A 154 -132.64 68.27 20.74
N PRO A 155 -133.75 67.74 20.16
CA PRO A 155 -133.90 66.31 19.80
C PRO A 155 -132.77 65.70 18.94
N GLU A 156 -131.97 66.53 18.25
CA GLU A 156 -130.74 66.13 17.55
C GLU A 156 -129.76 65.37 18.45
N ILE A 157 -129.71 65.66 19.76
CA ILE A 157 -128.85 65.00 20.76
C ILE A 157 -129.11 63.48 20.81
N VAL A 158 -130.36 63.05 20.63
CA VAL A 158 -130.73 61.63 20.68
C VAL A 158 -130.31 60.90 19.40
N ILE A 159 -130.41 61.57 18.26
CA ILE A 159 -129.91 61.06 16.96
C ILE A 159 -128.39 60.93 17.03
N HIS A 160 -127.69 61.96 17.51
CA HIS A 160 -126.25 61.90 17.74
C HIS A 160 -125.85 60.77 18.69
N LYS A 161 -126.67 60.45 19.71
CA LYS A 161 -126.38 59.33 20.61
C LYS A 161 -126.53 57.96 19.95
N VAL A 162 -127.43 57.81 18.98
CA VAL A 162 -127.55 56.60 18.14
C VAL A 162 -126.40 56.52 17.14
N GLU A 163 -126.00 57.64 16.53
CA GLU A 163 -124.83 57.72 15.66
C GLU A 163 -123.54 57.37 16.41
N GLU A 164 -123.32 57.90 17.61
CA GLU A 164 -122.23 57.53 18.52
C GLU A 164 -122.22 56.03 18.82
N LEU A 165 -123.38 55.42 19.12
CA LEU A 165 -123.46 53.99 19.44
C LEU A 165 -123.20 53.10 18.22
N VAL A 166 -123.63 53.51 17.01
CA VAL A 166 -123.32 52.78 15.77
C VAL A 166 -121.85 52.96 15.38
N GLN A 167 -121.27 54.15 15.58
CA GLN A 167 -119.83 54.39 15.41
C GLN A 167 -118.99 53.64 16.44
N GLU A 168 -119.45 53.50 17.69
CA GLU A 168 -118.76 52.69 18.69
C GLU A 168 -118.88 51.19 18.38
N ALA A 169 -120.05 50.72 17.93
CA ALA A 169 -120.25 49.32 17.53
C ALA A 169 -119.52 48.93 16.23
N SER A 170 -119.22 49.89 15.35
CA SER A 170 -118.30 49.67 14.21
C SER A 170 -116.86 49.71 14.71
N ARG A 171 -116.46 50.71 15.51
CA ARG A 171 -115.12 50.83 16.12
C ARG A 171 -114.72 49.61 16.94
N VAL A 172 -115.64 49.04 17.73
CA VAL A 172 -115.41 47.81 18.51
C VAL A 172 -115.23 46.60 17.59
N ARG A 173 -115.99 46.49 16.48
CA ARG A 173 -115.77 45.42 15.48
C ARG A 173 -114.42 45.56 14.78
N THR A 174 -114.03 46.77 14.37
CA THR A 174 -112.71 47.01 13.76
C THR A 174 -111.56 46.76 14.74
N LYS A 175 -111.75 47.08 16.03
CA LYS A 175 -110.82 46.69 17.09
C LYS A 175 -110.74 45.17 17.25
N ASN A 176 -111.88 44.46 17.24
CA ASN A 176 -111.90 43.02 17.40
C ASN A 176 -111.18 42.30 16.25
N THR A 177 -111.46 42.65 14.99
CA THR A 177 -110.73 42.09 13.84
C THR A 177 -109.26 42.49 13.82
N SER A 178 -108.91 43.69 14.30
CA SER A 178 -107.50 44.09 14.49
C SER A 178 -106.80 43.26 15.56
N VAL A 179 -107.50 42.90 16.65
CA VAL A 179 -106.94 42.05 17.73
C VAL A 179 -106.80 40.60 17.26
N GLU A 180 -107.76 40.07 16.49
CA GLU A 180 -107.67 38.74 15.86
C GLU A 180 -106.51 38.66 14.85
N ALA A 181 -106.29 39.71 14.06
CA ALA A 181 -105.14 39.82 13.15
C ALA A 181 -103.81 39.92 13.92
N GLN A 182 -103.76 40.66 15.03
CA GLN A 182 -102.58 40.73 15.90
C GLN A 182 -102.30 39.38 16.59
N LEU A 183 -103.32 38.70 17.10
CA LEU A 183 -103.20 37.39 17.73
C LEU A 183 -102.65 36.35 16.76
N THR A 184 -103.22 36.25 15.56
CA THR A 184 -102.74 35.34 14.52
C THR A 184 -101.30 35.65 14.06
N THR A 185 -100.91 36.93 14.03
CA THR A 185 -99.51 37.33 13.78
C THR A 185 -98.60 36.84 14.91
N VAL A 186 -98.95 37.08 16.17
CA VAL A 186 -98.19 36.63 17.35
C VAL A 186 -98.09 35.09 17.42
N GLU A 187 -99.13 34.35 17.03
CA GLU A 187 -99.08 32.88 16.93
C GLU A 187 -98.14 32.36 15.83
N VAL A 188 -97.93 33.12 14.76
CA VAL A 188 -96.97 32.80 13.69
C VAL A 188 -95.55 33.15 14.13
N ASP A 189 -95.37 34.31 14.78
CA ASP A 189 -94.09 34.73 15.35
C ASP A 189 -93.61 33.75 16.44
N PHE A 190 -94.50 33.34 17.35
CA PHE A 190 -94.16 32.38 18.41
C PHE A 190 -93.77 31.01 17.85
N ARG A 191 -94.43 30.55 16.77
CA ARG A 191 -94.02 29.35 16.02
C ARG A 191 -92.64 29.53 15.40
N SER A 192 -92.39 30.65 14.73
CA SER A 192 -91.06 30.95 14.14
C SER A 192 -89.95 31.02 15.20
N CYS A 193 -90.24 31.58 16.37
CA CYS A 193 -89.30 31.61 17.50
C CYS A 193 -89.00 30.22 18.06
N ARG A 194 -90.01 29.34 18.17
CA ARG A 194 -89.80 27.95 18.59
C ARG A 194 -88.96 27.18 17.57
N ASP A 195 -89.31 27.27 16.28
CA ASP A 195 -88.58 26.59 15.22
C ASP A 195 -87.12 27.11 15.10
N ALA A 196 -86.87 28.39 15.46
CA ALA A 196 -85.53 28.94 15.58
C ALA A 196 -84.78 28.41 16.81
N LEU A 197 -85.44 28.26 17.96
CA LEU A 197 -84.87 27.66 19.15
C LEU A 197 -84.46 26.20 18.90
N ASP A 198 -85.32 25.41 18.26
CA ASP A 198 -85.05 24.00 17.94
C ASP A 198 -83.83 23.85 17.01
N ARG A 199 -83.67 24.75 16.03
CA ARG A 199 -82.46 24.83 15.19
C ARG A 199 -81.20 25.14 16.02
N VAL A 200 -81.25 26.14 16.90
CA VAL A 200 -80.12 26.52 17.77
C VAL A 200 -79.76 25.39 18.75
N VAL A 201 -80.74 24.63 19.24
CA VAL A 201 -80.49 23.43 20.07
C VAL A 201 -79.78 22.34 19.27
N ALA A 202 -80.22 22.05 18.04
CA ALA A 202 -79.56 21.08 17.17
C ALA A 202 -78.12 21.50 16.81
N GLU A 203 -77.89 22.78 16.51
CA GLU A 203 -76.56 23.36 16.26
C GLU A 203 -75.66 23.24 17.50
N LYS A 204 -76.18 23.57 18.69
CA LYS A 204 -75.47 23.39 19.97
C LYS A 204 -75.03 21.94 20.17
N GLU A 205 -75.91 20.97 19.96
CA GLU A 205 -75.56 19.56 20.09
C GLU A 205 -74.52 19.12 19.06
N GLN A 206 -74.62 19.61 17.81
CA GLN A 206 -73.63 19.33 16.77
C GLN A 206 -72.25 19.87 17.16
N LEU A 207 -72.19 21.12 17.62
CA LEU A 207 -70.96 21.74 18.14
C LEU A 207 -70.41 20.98 19.35
N GLN A 208 -71.27 20.54 20.28
CA GLN A 208 -70.85 19.75 21.44
C GLN A 208 -70.26 18.40 21.06
N ARG A 209 -70.82 17.71 20.04
CA ARG A 209 -70.22 16.49 19.45
C ARG A 209 -68.87 16.78 18.79
N GLN A 210 -68.75 17.88 18.04
CA GLN A 210 -67.49 18.30 17.40
C GLN A 210 -66.40 18.60 18.43
N VAL A 211 -66.69 19.38 19.48
CA VAL A 211 -65.76 19.67 20.58
C VAL A 211 -65.33 18.39 21.30
N SER A 212 -66.25 17.45 21.50
CA SER A 212 -65.93 16.13 22.10
C SER A 212 -64.94 15.33 21.24
N SER A 213 -65.11 15.33 19.91
CA SER A 213 -64.15 14.71 18.98
C SER A 213 -62.79 15.41 19.03
N GLN A 214 -62.77 16.74 18.97
CA GLN A 214 -61.55 17.54 18.98
C GLN A 214 -60.71 17.35 20.26
N LEU A 215 -61.36 17.15 21.41
CA LEU A 215 -60.66 16.82 22.67
C LEU A 215 -59.96 15.46 22.61
N VAL A 216 -60.60 14.43 22.07
CA VAL A 216 -60.00 13.09 21.89
C VAL A 216 -58.80 13.15 20.93
N ASP A 217 -58.91 13.91 19.85
CA ASP A 217 -57.80 14.09 18.92
C ASP A 217 -56.64 14.91 19.53
N LEU A 218 -56.95 15.88 20.40
CA LEU A 218 -55.95 16.63 21.18
C LEU A 218 -55.15 15.73 22.14
N ASP A 219 -55.82 14.81 22.83
CA ASP A 219 -55.17 13.89 23.76
C ASP A 219 -54.35 12.81 23.03
N ARG A 220 -54.79 12.37 21.84
CA ARG A 220 -53.96 11.55 20.94
C ARG A 220 -52.69 12.28 20.51
N LEU A 221 -52.82 13.53 20.05
CA LEU A 221 -51.66 14.34 19.63
C LEU A 221 -50.68 14.62 20.79
N ARG A 222 -51.16 14.70 22.04
CA ARG A 222 -50.30 14.76 23.24
C ARG A 222 -49.51 13.47 23.44
N GLN A 223 -50.16 12.30 23.36
CA GLN A 223 -49.49 11.00 23.48
C GLN A 223 -48.47 10.76 22.37
N ASP A 224 -48.81 11.10 21.13
CA ASP A 224 -47.89 11.02 19.99
C ASP A 224 -46.67 11.93 20.18
N LYS A 225 -46.88 13.16 20.68
CA LYS A 225 -45.79 14.09 21.03
C LYS A 225 -44.85 13.48 22.09
N GLU A 226 -45.39 12.96 23.19
CA GLU A 226 -44.59 12.35 24.27
C GLU A 226 -43.80 11.13 23.77
N CYS A 227 -44.40 10.30 22.91
CA CYS A 227 -43.74 9.18 22.26
C CYS A 227 -42.57 9.63 21.37
N VAL A 228 -42.76 10.68 20.56
CA VAL A 228 -41.72 11.26 19.70
C VAL A 228 -40.60 11.90 20.53
N GLU A 229 -40.91 12.65 21.60
CA GLU A 229 -39.90 13.21 22.50
C GLU A 229 -39.06 12.12 23.18
N MET A 230 -39.68 11.01 23.60
CA MET A 230 -38.95 9.89 24.20
C MET A 230 -38.02 9.22 23.18
N ARG A 231 -38.48 8.99 21.94
CA ARG A 231 -37.64 8.46 20.85
C ARG A 231 -36.48 9.41 20.53
N TYR A 232 -36.70 10.72 20.53
CA TYR A 232 -35.65 11.72 20.35
C TYR A 232 -34.56 11.61 21.45
N ARG A 233 -34.95 11.53 22.73
CA ARG A 233 -34.01 11.35 23.86
C ARG A 233 -33.26 10.02 23.85
N VAL A 234 -33.76 9.00 23.15
CA VAL A 234 -33.03 7.73 22.92
C VAL A 234 -32.00 7.93 21.81
N ALA A 235 -32.43 8.41 20.64
CA ALA A 235 -31.55 8.66 19.50
C ALA A 235 -30.42 9.69 19.80
N GLU A 236 -30.69 10.67 20.67
CA GLU A 236 -29.68 11.64 21.12
C GLU A 236 -28.58 10.98 21.99
N ARG A 237 -28.96 10.04 22.87
CA ARG A 237 -27.99 9.26 23.66
C ARG A 237 -27.18 8.31 22.78
N GLU A 238 -27.83 7.62 21.85
CA GLU A 238 -27.16 6.77 20.86
C GLU A 238 -26.16 7.56 20.01
N LEU A 239 -26.51 8.79 19.61
CA LEU A 239 -25.60 9.70 18.90
C LEU A 239 -24.36 10.08 19.72
N ILE A 240 -24.51 10.29 21.03
CA ILE A 240 -23.37 10.58 21.93
C ILE A 240 -22.48 9.34 22.05
N GLU A 241 -23.05 8.16 22.29
CA GLU A 241 -22.28 6.91 22.34
C GLU A 241 -21.54 6.61 21.03
N LEU A 242 -22.18 6.85 19.88
CA LEU A 242 -21.54 6.66 18.57
C LEU A 242 -20.39 7.65 18.35
N ARG A 243 -20.49 8.89 18.85
CA ARG A 243 -19.38 9.85 18.83
C ARG A 243 -18.21 9.40 19.71
N ASP A 244 -18.47 8.88 20.90
CA ASP A 244 -17.41 8.38 21.78
C ASP A 244 -16.74 7.11 21.22
N LYS A 245 -17.53 6.20 20.65
CA LYS A 245 -17.04 5.03 19.90
C LYS A 245 -16.17 5.45 18.71
N LEU A 246 -16.57 6.48 17.96
CA LEU A 246 -15.78 7.04 16.85
C LEU A 246 -14.47 7.70 17.33
N LEU A 247 -14.49 8.46 18.42
CA LEU A 247 -13.30 9.06 19.02
C LEU A 247 -12.30 8.00 19.48
N ASN A 248 -12.77 6.92 20.11
CA ASN A 248 -11.93 5.81 20.53
C ASN A 248 -11.38 5.00 19.34
N ALA A 249 -12.19 4.78 18.30
CA ALA A 249 -11.72 4.18 17.05
C ALA A 249 -10.62 5.03 16.38
N ASN A 250 -10.79 6.35 16.30
CA ASN A 250 -9.78 7.27 15.77
C ASN A 250 -8.47 7.22 16.58
N ARG A 251 -8.53 7.23 17.92
CA ARG A 251 -7.34 7.07 18.79
C ARG A 251 -6.60 5.75 18.51
N SER A 252 -7.35 4.65 18.38
CA SER A 252 -6.80 3.32 18.06
C SER A 252 -6.13 3.31 16.68
N ILE A 253 -6.76 3.91 15.66
CA ILE A 253 -6.19 4.08 14.32
C ILE A 253 -4.91 4.92 14.39
N SER A 254 -4.90 6.06 15.07
CA SER A 254 -3.68 6.88 15.22
C SER A 254 -2.54 6.11 15.89
N SER A 255 -2.82 5.30 16.91
CA SER A 255 -1.82 4.44 17.54
C SER A 255 -1.31 3.36 16.59
N ALA A 256 -2.19 2.73 15.80
CA ALA A 256 -1.80 1.73 14.82
C ALA A 256 -0.95 2.34 13.69
N THR A 257 -1.32 3.52 13.18
CA THR A 257 -0.54 4.27 12.19
C THR A 257 0.85 4.66 12.71
N GLY A 258 0.95 5.10 13.97
CA GLY A 258 2.24 5.36 14.61
C GLY A 258 3.11 4.10 14.72
N ASN A 259 2.52 2.96 15.09
CA ASN A 259 3.23 1.68 15.13
C ASN A 259 3.71 1.21 13.75
N ILE A 260 2.89 1.38 12.70
CA ILE A 260 3.26 1.08 11.32
C ILE A 260 4.43 1.96 10.88
N SER A 261 4.38 3.28 11.12
CA SER A 261 5.47 4.19 10.78
C SER A 261 6.79 3.83 11.48
N ASN A 262 6.72 3.43 12.76
CA ASN A 262 7.89 2.92 13.50
C ASN A 262 8.44 1.61 12.91
N GLN A 263 7.56 0.70 12.45
CA GLN A 263 7.97 -0.54 11.78
C GLN A 263 8.58 -0.27 10.40
N GLU A 264 8.04 0.68 9.62
CA GLU A 264 8.59 1.11 8.33
C GLU A 264 9.99 1.70 8.49
N ALA A 265 10.21 2.54 9.51
CA ALA A 265 11.53 3.07 9.86
C ALA A 265 12.52 1.96 10.25
N LEU A 266 12.11 1.00 11.07
CA LEU A 266 12.92 -0.16 11.45
C LEU A 266 13.27 -1.05 10.23
N ILE A 267 12.31 -1.26 9.32
CA ILE A 267 12.55 -2.00 8.06
C ILE A 267 13.53 -1.24 7.17
N GLY A 268 13.46 0.10 7.11
CA GLY A 268 14.45 0.94 6.44
C GLY A 268 15.86 0.72 7.00
N GLN A 269 16.01 0.86 8.32
CA GLN A 269 17.29 0.66 9.01
C GLN A 269 17.85 -0.76 8.79
N LEU A 270 17.02 -1.80 8.90
CA LEU A 270 17.45 -3.18 8.67
C LEU A 270 17.90 -3.45 7.22
N ARG A 271 17.34 -2.74 6.24
CA ARG A 271 17.79 -2.81 4.83
C ARG A 271 19.15 -2.14 4.65
N GLU A 272 19.36 -0.97 5.26
CA GLU A 272 20.66 -0.28 5.25
C GLU A 272 21.74 -1.12 5.95
N ASP A 273 21.44 -1.67 7.11
CA ASP A 273 22.35 -2.58 7.83
C ASP A 273 22.70 -3.80 6.96
N LEU A 274 21.71 -4.42 6.31
CA LEU A 274 21.94 -5.58 5.43
C LEU A 274 22.82 -5.21 4.22
N MET A 275 22.56 -4.07 3.57
CA MET A 275 23.40 -3.56 2.48
C MET A 275 24.86 -3.35 2.95
N GLN A 276 25.07 -2.73 4.13
CA GLN A 276 26.40 -2.57 4.70
C GLN A 276 27.09 -3.89 5.05
N ARG A 277 26.34 -4.95 5.40
CA ARG A 277 26.90 -6.30 5.62
C ARG A 277 27.30 -6.93 4.30
N ASP A 278 26.47 -6.84 3.25
CA ASP A 278 26.80 -7.36 1.93
C ASP A 278 28.04 -6.68 1.34
N GLU A 279 28.18 -5.35 1.44
CA GLU A 279 29.40 -4.64 1.04
C GLU A 279 30.65 -5.09 1.82
N LYS A 280 30.50 -5.45 3.10
CA LYS A 280 31.61 -5.97 3.91
C LYS A 280 31.97 -7.38 3.47
N CYS A 281 30.98 -8.24 3.24
CA CYS A 281 31.18 -9.59 2.71
C CYS A 281 31.86 -9.56 1.33
N GLN A 282 31.41 -8.70 0.41
CA GLN A 282 32.02 -8.55 -0.92
C GLN A 282 33.46 -8.07 -0.86
N ARG A 283 33.79 -7.13 0.05
CA ARG A 283 35.18 -6.70 0.30
C ARG A 283 36.05 -7.86 0.78
N VAL A 284 35.64 -8.55 1.85
CA VAL A 284 36.38 -9.71 2.40
C VAL A 284 36.52 -10.84 1.36
N GLN A 285 35.50 -11.10 0.54
CA GLN A 285 35.56 -12.09 -0.53
C GLN A 285 36.52 -11.68 -1.66
N THR A 286 36.71 -10.38 -1.89
CA THR A 286 37.67 -9.84 -2.85
C THR A 286 39.10 -9.90 -2.30
N GLU A 287 39.30 -9.55 -1.04
CA GLU A 287 40.57 -9.71 -0.32
C GLU A 287 41.02 -11.18 -0.26
N LEU A 288 40.11 -12.10 0.05
CA LEU A 288 40.37 -13.55 0.03
C LEU A 288 40.79 -14.03 -1.36
N ARG A 289 40.16 -13.53 -2.43
CA ARG A 289 40.53 -13.87 -3.81
C ARG A 289 41.94 -13.40 -4.15
N HIS A 290 42.29 -12.15 -3.82
CA HIS A 290 43.64 -11.63 -4.00
C HIS A 290 44.70 -12.37 -3.16
N LEU A 291 44.34 -12.80 -1.95
CA LEU A 291 45.21 -13.66 -1.13
C LEU A 291 45.45 -15.02 -1.81
N LEU A 292 44.41 -15.67 -2.33
CA LEU A 292 44.52 -16.94 -3.06
C LEU A 292 45.30 -16.79 -4.38
N GLU A 293 45.10 -15.69 -5.12
CA GLU A 293 45.89 -15.32 -6.30
C GLU A 293 47.38 -15.15 -5.95
N SER A 294 47.69 -14.43 -4.87
CA SER A 294 49.06 -14.23 -4.39
C SER A 294 49.72 -15.54 -3.96
N LEU A 295 49.02 -16.38 -3.20
CA LEU A 295 49.51 -17.69 -2.77
C LEU A 295 49.72 -18.65 -3.96
N ALA A 296 48.81 -18.67 -4.93
CA ALA A 296 48.95 -19.48 -6.14
C ALA A 296 50.17 -19.05 -6.97
N MET A 297 50.43 -17.74 -7.08
CA MET A 297 51.64 -17.22 -7.74
C MET A 297 52.93 -17.60 -7.01
N LEU A 298 52.94 -17.57 -5.66
CA LEU A 298 54.11 -17.95 -4.85
C LEU A 298 54.41 -19.46 -4.89
N VAL A 299 53.37 -20.28 -5.02
CA VAL A 299 53.46 -21.75 -5.01
C VAL A 299 53.60 -22.34 -6.44
N SER A 300 53.32 -21.52 -7.47
CA SER A 300 53.66 -21.81 -8.86
C SER A 300 55.18 -21.78 -9.09
N GLY A 301 55.65 -22.60 -10.02
CA GLY A 301 57.06 -22.62 -10.44
C GLY A 301 57.21 -22.54 -11.95
N PRO A 302 58.45 -22.42 -12.48
CA PRO A 302 58.71 -22.28 -13.92
C PRO A 302 58.08 -23.37 -14.79
N ASN A 303 57.88 -24.56 -14.22
CA ASN A 303 57.38 -25.75 -14.92
C ASN A 303 55.92 -26.12 -14.59
N ARG A 304 55.25 -25.40 -13.66
CA ARG A 304 53.85 -25.68 -13.27
C ARG A 304 53.17 -24.44 -12.70
N PHE A 305 52.15 -23.99 -13.41
CA PHE A 305 51.19 -22.99 -12.93
C PHE A 305 50.18 -23.65 -11.98
N ILE A 306 49.73 -22.89 -10.98
CA ILE A 306 48.74 -23.28 -9.97
C ILE A 306 47.59 -22.29 -10.03
N GLU A 307 46.35 -22.78 -10.06
CA GLU A 307 45.15 -21.95 -10.03
C GLU A 307 44.92 -21.35 -8.64
N SER A 308 44.25 -20.18 -8.58
CA SER A 308 43.93 -19.44 -7.36
C SER A 308 42.77 -20.05 -6.54
N HIS A 309 42.77 -21.37 -6.42
CA HIS A 309 41.80 -22.15 -5.63
C HIS A 309 42.46 -22.79 -4.42
N GLU A 310 41.85 -22.60 -3.25
CA GLU A 310 42.40 -23.00 -1.94
C GLU A 310 42.86 -24.47 -1.88
N ASN A 311 42.07 -25.39 -2.44
CA ASN A 311 42.41 -26.82 -2.45
C ASN A 311 43.65 -27.09 -3.32
N VAL A 312 43.72 -26.51 -4.52
CA VAL A 312 44.84 -26.71 -5.46
C VAL A 312 46.15 -26.16 -4.88
N ILE A 313 46.09 -25.00 -4.22
CA ILE A 313 47.21 -24.40 -3.50
C ILE A 313 47.67 -25.32 -2.34
N LYS A 314 46.73 -25.79 -1.51
CA LYS A 314 47.02 -26.73 -0.42
C LYS A 314 47.64 -28.02 -0.92
N ASP A 315 47.14 -28.58 -2.01
CA ASP A 315 47.64 -29.82 -2.61
C ASP A 315 49.08 -29.62 -3.10
N ARG A 316 49.38 -28.53 -3.82
CA ARG A 316 50.76 -28.23 -4.26
C ARG A 316 51.70 -27.95 -3.10
N ILE A 317 51.24 -27.32 -2.00
CA ILE A 317 52.06 -27.17 -0.78
C ILE A 317 52.40 -28.55 -0.20
N ARG A 318 51.46 -29.51 -0.16
CA ARG A 318 51.76 -30.88 0.31
C ARG A 318 52.74 -31.61 -0.60
N GLU A 319 52.63 -31.43 -1.92
CA GLU A 319 53.61 -31.96 -2.88
C GLU A 319 55.02 -31.39 -2.62
N ILE A 320 55.17 -30.06 -2.50
CA ILE A 320 56.47 -29.40 -2.24
C ILE A 320 57.08 -29.88 -0.91
N LEU A 321 56.26 -30.08 0.13
CA LEU A 321 56.71 -30.63 1.41
C LEU A 321 57.19 -32.08 1.29
N ALA A 322 56.57 -32.89 0.43
CA ALA A 322 57.02 -34.25 0.13
C ALA A 322 58.33 -34.25 -0.68
N GLU A 323 58.41 -33.45 -1.76
CA GLU A 323 59.61 -33.24 -2.57
C GLU A 323 60.81 -32.83 -1.69
N ASN A 324 60.62 -31.89 -0.76
CA ASN A 324 61.66 -31.42 0.16
C ASN A 324 62.07 -32.49 1.18
N LYS A 325 61.12 -33.30 1.68
CA LYS A 325 61.43 -34.43 2.57
C LYS A 325 62.27 -35.48 1.87
N ASP A 326 61.97 -35.80 0.61
CA ASP A 326 62.75 -36.75 -0.19
C ASP A 326 64.14 -36.20 -0.54
N GLN A 327 64.24 -34.90 -0.83
CA GLN A 327 65.53 -34.22 -0.99
C GLN A 327 66.37 -34.24 0.29
N ALA A 328 65.76 -34.02 1.47
CA ALA A 328 66.44 -34.10 2.76
C ALA A 328 66.99 -35.51 3.03
N LEU A 329 66.21 -36.56 2.74
CA LEU A 329 66.65 -37.96 2.81
C LEU A 329 67.79 -38.26 1.82
N MET A 330 67.75 -37.68 0.61
CA MET A 330 68.83 -37.82 -0.37
C MET A 330 70.11 -37.11 0.08
N ILE A 331 70.00 -35.91 0.66
CA ILE A 331 71.12 -35.17 1.26
C ILE A 331 71.72 -35.97 2.42
N GLN A 332 70.90 -36.61 3.26
CA GLN A 332 71.39 -37.47 4.33
C GLN A 332 72.18 -38.67 3.76
N LYS A 333 71.65 -39.39 2.77
CA LYS A 333 72.35 -40.49 2.08
C LYS A 333 73.66 -40.03 1.44
N LEU A 334 73.72 -38.81 0.89
CA LEU A 334 74.95 -38.24 0.34
C LEU A 334 75.96 -37.88 1.44
N ARG A 335 75.52 -37.35 2.58
CA ARG A 335 76.38 -37.11 3.75
C ARG A 335 76.96 -38.41 4.30
N GLU A 336 76.17 -39.48 4.40
CA GLU A 336 76.63 -40.82 4.79
C GLU A 336 77.69 -41.37 3.82
N LYS A 337 77.49 -41.18 2.50
CA LYS A 337 78.51 -41.53 1.48
C LYS A 337 79.79 -40.69 1.59
N VAL A 338 79.67 -39.38 1.85
CA VAL A 338 80.83 -38.51 2.06
C VAL A 338 81.59 -38.94 3.31
N ASN A 339 80.91 -39.20 4.43
CA ASN A 339 81.53 -39.65 5.67
C ASN A 339 82.29 -40.98 5.47
N THR A 340 81.66 -41.98 4.84
CA THR A 340 82.32 -43.27 4.56
C THR A 340 83.49 -43.15 3.59
N ALA A 341 83.41 -42.26 2.59
CA ALA A 341 84.56 -41.93 1.75
C ALA A 341 85.68 -41.24 2.54
N THR A 342 85.35 -40.29 3.42
CA THR A 342 86.31 -39.61 4.30
C THR A 342 86.99 -40.59 5.25
N GLU A 343 86.26 -41.50 5.89
CA GLU A 343 86.83 -42.57 6.73
C GLU A 343 87.78 -43.50 5.94
N SER A 344 87.45 -43.79 4.68
CA SER A 344 88.32 -44.58 3.80
C SER A 344 89.61 -43.82 3.48
N THR A 345 89.51 -42.53 3.12
CA THR A 345 90.65 -41.67 2.82
C THR A 345 91.51 -41.40 4.06
N THR A 346 90.95 -41.24 5.26
CA THR A 346 91.75 -41.08 6.49
C THR A 346 92.52 -42.35 6.82
N ARG A 347 91.89 -43.53 6.76
CA ARG A 347 92.60 -44.82 6.92
C ARG A 347 93.71 -45.00 5.87
N GLN A 348 93.47 -44.56 4.63
CA GLN A 348 94.48 -44.58 3.58
C GLN A 348 95.62 -43.60 3.85
N SER A 349 95.33 -42.42 4.41
CA SER A 349 96.36 -41.46 4.85
C SER A 349 97.22 -42.05 5.96
N GLU A 350 96.62 -42.66 7.00
CA GLU A 350 97.36 -43.33 8.09
C GLU A 350 98.26 -44.46 7.57
N LEU A 351 97.80 -45.23 6.57
CA LEU A 351 98.60 -46.22 5.86
C LEU A 351 99.76 -45.61 5.05
N ILE A 352 99.56 -44.45 4.43
CA ILE A 352 100.62 -43.71 3.73
C ILE A 352 101.63 -43.15 4.74
N ASP A 353 101.18 -42.49 5.81
CA ASP A 353 102.03 -41.89 6.84
C ASP A 353 102.90 -42.94 7.54
N THR A 354 102.32 -44.10 7.89
CA THR A 354 103.09 -45.23 8.45
C THR A 354 104.07 -45.85 7.44
N THR A 355 103.77 -45.81 6.14
CA THR A 355 104.69 -46.24 5.08
C THR A 355 105.82 -45.23 4.87
N VAL A 356 105.51 -43.93 4.88
CA VAL A 356 106.49 -42.84 4.79
C VAL A 356 107.42 -42.82 5.99
N ALA A 357 106.91 -43.06 7.21
CA ALA A 357 107.74 -43.20 8.39
C ALA A 357 108.73 -44.39 8.26
N LYS A 358 108.28 -45.54 7.75
CA LYS A 358 109.16 -46.68 7.45
C LYS A 358 110.21 -46.35 6.38
N MET A 359 109.82 -45.65 5.31
CA MET A 359 110.77 -45.21 4.27
C MET A 359 111.84 -44.29 4.84
N ARG A 360 111.47 -43.30 5.67
CA ARG A 360 112.44 -42.40 6.32
C ARG A 360 113.42 -43.15 7.21
N ASN A 361 112.95 -44.08 8.05
CA ASN A 361 113.84 -44.90 8.87
C ASN A 361 114.85 -45.69 8.01
N LEU A 362 114.41 -46.25 6.88
CA LEU A 362 115.29 -46.95 5.94
C LEU A 362 116.26 -45.99 5.21
N GLU A 363 115.85 -44.75 4.93
CA GLU A 363 116.72 -43.71 4.37
C GLU A 363 117.78 -43.24 5.39
N ASP A 364 117.42 -43.10 6.66
CA ASP A 364 118.35 -42.78 7.75
C ASP A 364 119.36 -43.92 7.98
N GLU A 365 118.89 -45.17 8.03
CA GLU A 365 119.75 -46.37 8.06
C GLU A 365 120.70 -46.41 6.86
N ARG A 366 120.20 -46.10 5.65
CA ARG A 366 121.04 -46.00 4.43
C ARG A 366 122.09 -44.90 4.56
N SER A 367 121.72 -43.73 5.08
CA SER A 367 122.62 -42.58 5.28
C SER A 367 123.71 -42.88 6.31
N GLU A 368 123.37 -43.58 7.40
CA GLU A 368 124.36 -44.07 8.36
C GLU A 368 125.34 -45.06 7.72
N LEU A 369 124.85 -46.00 6.90
CA LEU A 369 125.68 -46.97 6.19
C LEU A 369 126.59 -46.27 5.17
N GLU A 370 126.07 -45.32 4.39
CA GLU A 370 126.86 -44.46 3.49
C GLU A 370 127.95 -43.70 4.27
N SER A 371 127.64 -43.15 5.45
CA SER A 371 128.63 -42.44 6.28
C SER A 371 129.71 -43.38 6.81
N LYS A 372 129.34 -44.60 7.23
CA LYS A 372 130.29 -45.65 7.65
C LYS A 372 131.20 -46.07 6.50
N VAL A 373 130.65 -46.25 5.29
CA VAL A 373 131.44 -46.53 4.08
C VAL A 373 132.43 -45.41 3.78
N ARG A 374 131.99 -44.14 3.72
CA ARG A 374 132.88 -43.00 3.44
C ARG A 374 134.00 -42.83 4.49
N LYS A 375 133.75 -43.18 5.76
CA LYS A 375 134.79 -43.21 6.79
C LYS A 375 135.82 -44.31 6.55
N LEU A 376 135.38 -45.53 6.24
CA LEU A 376 136.26 -46.64 5.90
C LEU A 376 137.07 -46.37 4.62
N GLU A 377 136.48 -45.71 3.62
CA GLU A 377 137.17 -45.23 2.43
C GLU A 377 138.25 -44.19 2.78
N ALA A 378 137.95 -43.23 3.65
CA ALA A 378 138.92 -42.24 4.12
C ALA A 378 140.07 -42.88 4.91
N GLU A 379 139.76 -43.75 5.87
CA GLU A 379 140.74 -44.52 6.67
C GLU A 379 141.64 -45.38 5.77
N LEU A 380 141.08 -45.97 4.70
CA LEU A 380 141.84 -46.69 3.68
C LEU A 380 142.79 -45.74 2.93
N THR A 381 142.32 -44.59 2.47
CA THR A 381 143.18 -43.61 1.76
C THR A 381 144.29 -43.04 2.65
N ASP A 382 144.02 -42.78 3.94
CA ASP A 382 145.05 -42.35 4.89
C ASP A 382 146.09 -43.46 5.13
N CYS A 383 145.66 -44.72 5.18
CA CYS A 383 146.55 -45.88 5.26
C CYS A 383 147.44 -46.02 4.00
N GLU A 384 146.87 -45.81 2.81
CA GLU A 384 147.61 -45.81 1.54
C GLU A 384 148.62 -44.65 1.47
N LEU A 385 148.22 -43.42 1.81
CA LEU A 385 149.09 -42.25 1.85
C LEU A 385 150.22 -42.39 2.88
N SER A 386 149.93 -42.97 4.06
CA SER A 386 150.93 -43.30 5.08
C SER A 386 151.95 -44.31 4.57
N LYS A 387 151.47 -45.38 3.91
CA LYS A 387 152.31 -46.41 3.27
C LYS A 387 153.17 -45.84 2.13
N GLU A 388 152.67 -44.87 1.38
CA GLU A 388 153.46 -44.12 0.39
C GLU A 388 154.47 -43.17 1.03
N SER A 389 154.14 -42.51 2.16
CA SER A 389 155.10 -41.68 2.87
C SER A 389 156.25 -42.51 3.43
N LEU A 390 155.94 -43.62 4.10
CA LEU A 390 156.94 -44.58 4.58
C LEU A 390 157.81 -45.15 3.44
N ARG A 391 157.26 -45.36 2.24
CA ARG A 391 158.05 -45.74 1.05
C ARG A 391 158.96 -44.60 0.57
N ARG A 392 158.45 -43.37 0.51
CA ARG A 392 159.23 -42.18 0.15
C ARG A 392 160.36 -41.94 1.15
N GLU A 393 160.06 -41.96 2.45
CA GLU A 393 161.01 -41.82 3.55
C GLU A 393 162.07 -42.92 3.52
N LYS A 394 161.69 -44.19 3.31
CA LYS A 394 162.66 -45.28 3.10
C LYS A 394 163.58 -45.00 1.91
N GLN A 395 163.03 -44.56 0.77
CA GLN A 395 163.83 -44.26 -0.42
C GLN A 395 164.77 -43.06 -0.19
N THR A 396 164.30 -42.03 0.51
CA THR A 396 165.09 -40.86 0.92
C THR A 396 166.18 -41.25 1.92
N LEU A 397 165.91 -42.12 2.88
CA LEU A 397 166.91 -42.61 3.84
C LEU A 397 168.00 -43.41 3.13
N VAL A 398 167.63 -44.35 2.24
CA VAL A 398 168.60 -45.14 1.45
C VAL A 398 169.47 -44.22 0.58
N THR A 399 168.88 -43.26 -0.13
CA THR A 399 169.65 -42.30 -0.95
C THR A 399 170.44 -41.28 -0.13
N PHE A 400 170.00 -40.94 1.08
CA PHE A 400 170.75 -40.11 2.02
C PHE A 400 171.97 -40.88 2.55
N LEU A 401 171.83 -42.14 2.95
CA LEU A 401 172.94 -42.96 3.44
C LEU A 401 173.97 -43.24 2.34
N ASP A 402 173.53 -43.50 1.11
CA ASP A 402 174.42 -43.59 -0.07
C ASP A 402 175.20 -42.27 -0.31
N ARG A 403 174.52 -41.12 -0.28
CA ARG A 403 175.17 -39.81 -0.47
C ARG A 403 176.03 -39.40 0.72
N LEU A 404 175.67 -39.76 1.94
CA LEU A 404 176.45 -39.50 3.15
C LEU A 404 177.71 -40.37 3.16
N GLY A 405 177.58 -41.65 2.75
CA GLY A 405 178.69 -42.55 2.44
C GLY A 405 179.72 -41.89 1.53
N LYS A 406 179.24 -41.41 0.37
CA LYS A 406 180.05 -40.73 -0.65
C LYS A 406 180.65 -39.40 -0.18
N ALA A 407 179.87 -38.59 0.53
CA ALA A 407 180.35 -37.32 1.09
C ALA A 407 181.40 -37.52 2.20
N MET A 408 181.43 -38.70 2.82
CA MET A 408 182.33 -39.05 3.90
C MET A 408 183.52 -39.92 3.47
N GLN A 409 183.76 -40.17 2.17
CA GLN A 409 184.87 -41.02 1.73
C GLN A 409 184.85 -42.39 2.44
N MET A 410 183.67 -43.00 2.51
CA MET A 410 183.39 -44.35 3.05
C MET A 410 182.76 -45.26 1.97
N ASP A 411 182.93 -44.85 0.71
CA ASP A 411 182.24 -45.28 -0.49
C ASP A 411 182.48 -46.77 -0.78
N GLU A 412 183.76 -47.16 -0.83
CA GLU A 412 184.22 -48.51 -1.19
C GLU A 412 183.82 -49.58 -0.16
N ILE A 413 183.56 -49.18 1.09
CA ILE A 413 183.15 -50.08 2.17
C ILE A 413 181.61 -50.22 2.22
N SER A 414 180.87 -49.29 1.61
CA SER A 414 179.42 -49.20 1.73
C SER A 414 178.65 -50.10 0.76
N GLU A 415 179.25 -50.58 -0.35
CA GLU A 415 178.54 -51.40 -1.35
C GLU A 415 178.38 -52.89 -0.96
N GLU A 416 179.22 -53.41 -0.05
CA GLU A 416 179.15 -54.81 0.43
C GLU A 416 178.40 -54.96 1.78
N MET A 417 177.96 -53.86 2.38
CA MET A 417 177.38 -53.82 3.75
C MET A 417 175.88 -53.51 3.72
N GLY A 418 175.11 -54.22 4.56
CA GLY A 418 173.66 -53.95 4.71
C GLY A 418 173.39 -52.59 5.37
N LEU A 419 172.23 -52.00 5.06
CA LEU A 419 171.82 -50.64 5.51
C LEU A 419 172.05 -50.36 7.00
N ASP A 420 171.76 -51.33 7.88
CA ASP A 420 171.92 -51.18 9.33
C ASP A 420 173.39 -50.98 9.75
N LEU A 421 174.33 -51.63 9.06
CA LEU A 421 175.77 -51.49 9.29
C LEU A 421 176.35 -50.23 8.63
N GLN A 422 175.75 -49.77 7.52
CA GLN A 422 176.13 -48.52 6.87
C GLN A 422 175.88 -47.31 7.78
N THR A 423 174.77 -47.32 8.54
CA THR A 423 174.34 -46.19 9.37
C THR A 423 175.32 -45.89 10.51
N GLU A 424 175.77 -46.89 11.25
CA GLU A 424 176.69 -46.68 12.38
C GLU A 424 178.06 -46.15 11.94
N SER A 425 178.57 -46.60 10.79
CA SER A 425 179.87 -46.14 10.27
C SER A 425 179.90 -44.65 9.92
N LEU A 426 178.77 -44.12 9.45
CA LEU A 426 178.64 -42.71 9.04
C LEU A 426 178.35 -41.78 10.20
N LEU A 427 177.70 -42.28 11.25
CA LEU A 427 177.43 -41.50 12.46
C LEU A 427 178.75 -41.01 13.10
N VAL A 428 179.73 -41.90 13.24
CA VAL A 428 181.08 -41.58 13.79
C VAL A 428 181.81 -40.51 12.98
N ARG A 429 181.62 -40.48 11.66
CA ARG A 429 182.25 -39.50 10.78
C ARG A 429 181.47 -38.19 10.67
N ALA A 430 180.16 -38.20 10.94
CA ALA A 430 179.32 -37.01 11.04
C ALA A 430 179.63 -36.15 12.26
N GLU A 431 179.92 -36.77 13.41
CA GLU A 431 180.33 -36.07 14.65
C GLU A 431 181.60 -35.21 14.47
N GLN A 432 182.45 -35.54 13.49
CA GLN A 432 183.67 -34.77 13.20
C GLN A 432 183.44 -33.48 12.37
N LEU A 433 182.31 -33.34 11.68
CA LEU A 433 182.10 -32.30 10.65
C LEU A 433 180.97 -31.30 10.94
N ALA A 434 180.15 -31.51 11.97
CA ALA A 434 178.94 -30.72 12.23
C ALA A 434 179.13 -29.51 13.16
N ARG A 435 179.84 -28.45 12.72
CA ARG A 435 179.89 -27.15 13.44
C ARG A 435 179.69 -25.94 12.50
N LEU A 436 178.52 -25.28 12.62
CA LEU A 436 178.12 -23.95 12.07
C LEU A 436 177.63 -23.92 10.58
N GLU A 437 176.70 -23.07 10.10
CA GLU A 437 175.43 -22.49 10.64
C GLU A 437 174.61 -21.82 9.47
N THR A 438 173.59 -20.97 9.71
CA THR A 438 172.39 -20.70 8.86
C THR A 438 172.11 -19.25 8.31
N ASP A 439 171.14 -19.09 7.36
CA ASP A 439 169.93 -18.17 7.41
C ASP A 439 169.70 -16.88 6.48
N LYS A 440 168.42 -16.38 6.34
CA LYS A 440 167.84 -14.97 6.05
C LYS A 440 167.49 -14.44 4.59
N LEU A 441 166.58 -13.45 4.26
CA LEU A 441 165.27 -12.88 4.79
C LEU A 441 164.51 -11.77 3.91
N VAL A 442 163.14 -11.80 3.77
CA VAL A 442 161.98 -10.79 3.67
C VAL A 442 162.09 -9.29 3.14
N ASP A 443 161.14 -8.63 2.38
CA ASP A 443 160.01 -7.67 2.80
C ASP A 443 159.22 -6.84 1.68
N LYS A 444 157.99 -6.28 1.97
CA LYS A 444 157.28 -4.96 1.57
C LYS A 444 156.04 -4.76 0.62
N THR A 445 154.93 -4.15 1.14
CA THR A 445 153.91 -3.30 0.41
C THR A 445 152.91 -2.54 1.37
N SER A 446 152.54 -1.23 1.22
CA SER A 446 151.46 -0.60 2.08
C SER A 446 150.73 0.75 1.72
N VAL A 447 150.84 1.40 0.54
CA VAL A 447 150.44 2.85 0.39
C VAL A 447 149.05 3.17 -0.21
N VAL A 448 148.34 2.23 -0.85
CA VAL A 448 147.26 2.56 -1.85
C VAL A 448 145.91 3.08 -1.29
N TYR A 449 145.55 2.84 -0.03
CA TYR A 449 144.12 2.82 0.37
C TYR A 449 143.40 4.17 0.58
N GLN A 450 144.11 5.30 0.77
CA GLN A 450 143.48 6.49 1.38
C GLN A 450 142.67 7.42 0.43
N LEU A 451 142.85 7.35 -0.90
CA LEU A 451 142.29 8.35 -1.83
C LEU A 451 140.82 8.15 -2.22
N GLN A 452 140.25 6.95 -2.09
CA GLN A 452 138.94 6.62 -2.68
C GLN A 452 137.70 7.18 -1.95
N ARG A 453 137.81 7.62 -0.69
CA ARG A 453 136.64 7.85 0.19
C ARG A 453 135.90 9.19 -0.03
N ARG A 454 136.53 10.21 -0.64
CA ARG A 454 136.03 11.60 -0.60
C ARG A 454 135.01 11.98 -1.70
N VAL A 455 134.92 11.21 -2.78
CA VAL A 455 134.09 11.55 -3.97
C VAL A 455 132.59 11.28 -3.77
N ARG A 456 132.21 10.37 -2.86
CA ARG A 456 130.84 9.81 -2.79
C ARG A 456 129.80 10.81 -2.23
N THR A 457 130.19 11.64 -1.26
CA THR A 457 129.25 12.40 -0.40
C THR A 457 128.57 13.60 -1.06
N LEU A 458 129.17 14.21 -2.10
CA LEU A 458 128.65 15.45 -2.70
C LEU A 458 127.47 15.23 -3.66
N ARG A 459 127.26 14.02 -4.19
CA ARG A 459 126.18 13.72 -5.15
C ARG A 459 124.79 13.66 -4.51
N GLU A 460 124.70 13.26 -3.25
CA GLU A 460 123.42 12.98 -2.57
C GLU A 460 122.66 14.25 -2.13
N GLN A 461 123.32 15.40 -2.05
CA GLN A 461 122.68 16.66 -1.61
C GLN A 461 121.86 17.34 -2.71
N LEU A 462 122.22 17.17 -3.99
CA LEU A 462 121.56 17.83 -5.12
C LEU A 462 120.14 17.28 -5.34
N GLN A 463 120.00 15.94 -5.43
CA GLN A 463 118.74 15.25 -5.72
C GLN A 463 117.60 15.56 -4.73
N ARG A 464 117.91 15.98 -3.51
CA ARG A 464 116.91 16.33 -2.48
C ARG A 464 116.20 17.67 -2.74
N ARG A 465 116.84 18.59 -3.46
CA ARG A 465 116.28 19.92 -3.76
C ARG A 465 115.24 19.86 -4.88
N ASP A 466 115.51 19.08 -5.93
CA ASP A 466 114.61 18.94 -7.09
C ASP A 466 113.25 18.34 -6.70
N LEU A 467 113.26 17.26 -5.89
CA LEU A 467 112.05 16.61 -5.39
C LEU A 467 111.11 17.56 -4.63
N HIS A 468 111.66 18.57 -3.94
CA HIS A 468 110.86 19.54 -3.18
C HIS A 468 110.11 20.54 -4.08
N LEU A 469 110.71 20.94 -5.21
CA LEU A 469 110.10 21.85 -6.17
C LEU A 469 108.89 21.22 -6.88
N ASP A 470 108.99 19.95 -7.28
CA ASP A 470 107.89 19.24 -7.94
C ASP A 470 106.67 19.04 -7.02
N LEU A 471 106.90 18.81 -5.72
CA LEU A 471 105.83 18.71 -4.72
C LEU A 471 105.05 20.02 -4.56
N LEU A 472 105.73 21.18 -4.61
CA LEU A 472 105.06 22.49 -4.50
C LEU A 472 104.21 22.80 -5.74
N ARG A 473 104.71 22.52 -6.94
CA ARG A 473 103.95 22.70 -8.19
C ARG A 473 102.67 21.86 -8.22
N ARG A 474 102.73 20.59 -7.80
CA ARG A 474 101.55 19.72 -7.69
C ARG A 474 100.52 20.24 -6.69
N LYS A 475 100.97 20.74 -5.53
CA LYS A 475 100.06 21.34 -4.52
C LYS A 475 99.33 22.57 -5.07
N LEU A 476 100.00 23.43 -5.82
CA LEU A 476 99.39 24.64 -6.40
C LEU A 476 98.27 24.27 -7.41
N SER A 477 98.55 23.37 -8.35
CA SER A 477 97.57 22.88 -9.33
C SER A 477 96.33 22.26 -8.65
N LEU A 478 96.51 21.40 -7.64
CA LEU A 478 95.39 20.82 -6.88
C LEU A 478 94.54 21.88 -6.17
N GLN A 479 95.16 22.98 -5.71
CA GLN A 479 94.45 24.08 -5.06
C GLN A 479 93.63 24.92 -6.06
N GLU A 480 94.18 25.20 -7.25
CA GLU A 480 93.46 25.89 -8.32
C GLU A 480 92.23 25.09 -8.79
N ASP A 481 92.38 23.79 -9.00
CA ASP A 481 91.27 22.93 -9.43
C ASP A 481 90.20 22.75 -8.34
N SER A 482 90.61 22.74 -7.05
CA SER A 482 89.67 22.76 -5.93
C SER A 482 88.80 24.03 -5.90
N VAL A 483 89.35 25.19 -6.25
CA VAL A 483 88.58 26.45 -6.31
C VAL A 483 87.62 26.45 -7.48
N LYS A 484 88.05 26.02 -8.68
CA LYS A 484 87.17 25.89 -9.86
C LYS A 484 85.99 24.96 -9.58
N MET A 485 86.26 23.79 -8.99
CA MET A 485 85.23 22.81 -8.64
C MET A 485 84.20 23.39 -7.64
N LYS A 486 84.65 24.12 -6.61
CA LYS A 486 83.75 24.78 -5.65
C LYS A 486 82.82 25.81 -6.32
N SER A 487 83.35 26.58 -7.28
CA SER A 487 82.53 27.56 -8.02
C SER A 487 81.47 26.88 -8.90
N LEU A 488 81.81 25.76 -9.53
CA LEU A 488 80.88 25.00 -10.37
C LEU A 488 79.75 24.38 -9.52
N LEU A 489 80.11 23.72 -8.41
CA LEU A 489 79.14 23.13 -7.47
C LEU A 489 78.21 24.18 -6.85
N GLN A 490 78.68 25.42 -6.61
CA GLN A 490 77.83 26.50 -6.14
C GLN A 490 76.80 26.92 -7.22
N SER A 491 77.21 27.02 -8.48
CA SER A 491 76.31 27.33 -9.59
C SER A 491 75.24 26.24 -9.77
N GLU A 492 75.63 24.96 -9.75
CA GLU A 492 74.69 23.83 -9.84
C GLU A 492 73.69 23.83 -8.68
N ARG A 493 74.15 24.15 -7.45
CA ARG A 493 73.29 24.28 -6.28
C ARG A 493 72.26 25.39 -6.42
N ASP A 494 72.66 26.56 -6.94
CA ASP A 494 71.77 27.70 -7.11
C ASP A 494 70.76 27.47 -8.25
N GLU A 495 71.16 26.79 -9.32
CA GLU A 495 70.22 26.29 -10.33
C GLU A 495 69.22 25.27 -9.77
N ALA A 496 69.70 24.28 -8.99
CA ALA A 496 68.82 23.29 -8.35
C ALA A 496 67.81 23.96 -7.41
N ASN A 497 68.25 24.95 -6.62
CA ASN A 497 67.39 25.78 -5.77
C ASN A 497 66.34 26.55 -6.59
N LEU A 498 66.70 27.11 -7.74
CA LEU A 498 65.76 27.83 -8.62
C LEU A 498 64.72 26.88 -9.24
N ARG A 499 65.15 25.68 -9.67
CA ARG A 499 64.26 24.62 -10.19
C ARG A 499 63.28 24.16 -9.10
N ALA A 500 63.76 23.90 -7.89
CA ALA A 500 62.93 23.54 -6.73
C ALA A 500 61.87 24.62 -6.41
N LYS A 501 62.26 25.91 -6.41
CA LYS A 501 61.33 27.04 -6.21
C LYS A 501 60.26 27.14 -7.31
N LYS A 502 60.60 26.84 -8.57
CA LYS A 502 59.62 26.78 -9.68
C LYS A 502 58.64 25.62 -9.50
N LEU A 503 59.14 24.43 -9.17
CA LEU A 503 58.31 23.24 -8.91
C LEU A 503 57.37 23.44 -7.71
N SER A 504 57.85 24.04 -6.61
CA SER A 504 57.01 24.39 -5.46
C SER A 504 55.82 25.27 -5.89
N LYS A 505 56.08 26.36 -6.62
CA LYS A 505 55.01 27.25 -7.14
C LYS A 505 54.04 26.55 -8.09
N GLN A 506 54.50 25.51 -8.81
CA GLN A 506 53.64 24.71 -9.67
C GLN A 506 52.76 23.75 -8.84
N ILE A 507 53.31 23.15 -7.78
CA ILE A 507 52.57 22.35 -6.80
C ILE A 507 51.48 23.21 -6.14
N ASP A 508 51.82 24.41 -5.67
CA ASP A 508 50.86 25.32 -5.01
C ASP A 508 49.67 25.66 -5.93
N ARG A 509 49.94 25.91 -7.22
CA ARG A 509 48.90 26.17 -8.24
C ARG A 509 48.02 24.95 -8.50
N LEU A 510 48.63 23.77 -8.64
CA LEU A 510 47.89 22.51 -8.87
C LEU A 510 47.06 22.12 -7.63
N GLN A 511 47.55 22.41 -6.41
CA GLN A 511 46.79 22.22 -5.18
C GLN A 511 45.58 23.17 -5.11
N ALA A 512 45.73 24.44 -5.48
CA ALA A 512 44.61 25.38 -5.54
C ALA A 512 43.54 24.94 -6.55
N GLN A 513 43.95 24.53 -7.76
CA GLN A 513 43.03 23.98 -8.78
C GLN A 513 42.34 22.69 -8.30
N LEU A 514 43.07 21.79 -7.64
CA LEU A 514 42.48 20.57 -7.07
C LEU A 514 41.46 20.86 -5.97
N LEU A 515 41.66 21.91 -5.17
CA LEU A 515 40.69 22.36 -4.16
C LEU A 515 39.43 22.97 -4.80
N GLU A 516 39.59 23.75 -5.87
CA GLU A 516 38.49 24.33 -6.64
C GLU A 516 37.64 23.25 -7.30
N GLU A 517 38.26 22.29 -7.99
CA GLU A 517 37.56 21.13 -8.58
C GLU A 517 36.89 20.25 -7.53
N ARG A 518 37.48 20.11 -6.33
CA ARG A 518 36.83 19.44 -5.19
C ARG A 518 35.62 20.22 -4.66
N SER A 519 35.59 21.55 -4.76
CA SER A 519 34.39 22.34 -4.43
C SER A 519 33.30 22.11 -5.48
N ARG A 520 33.63 22.28 -6.77
CA ARG A 520 32.72 22.03 -7.90
C ARG A 520 32.10 20.63 -7.83
N ASN A 521 32.90 19.61 -7.50
CA ASN A 521 32.41 18.24 -7.38
C ASN A 521 31.41 18.05 -6.22
N ARG A 522 31.61 18.74 -5.07
CA ARG A 522 30.65 18.76 -3.96
C ARG A 522 29.36 19.51 -4.32
N GLU A 523 29.49 20.64 -5.00
CA GLU A 523 28.34 21.44 -5.48
C GLU A 523 27.50 20.65 -6.48
N LEU A 524 28.13 19.99 -7.46
CA LEU A 524 27.47 19.08 -8.40
C LEU A 524 26.83 17.88 -7.69
N SER A 525 27.50 17.31 -6.68
CA SER A 525 26.92 16.22 -5.87
C SER A 525 25.67 16.67 -5.11
N ALA A 526 25.68 17.89 -4.54
CA ALA A 526 24.53 18.48 -3.85
C ALA A 526 23.36 18.77 -4.81
N GLN A 527 23.64 19.30 -6.00
CA GLN A 527 22.62 19.48 -7.06
C GLN A 527 22.04 18.14 -7.52
N LEU A 528 22.85 17.08 -7.58
CA LEU A 528 22.41 15.75 -7.99
C LEU A 528 21.54 15.08 -6.93
N THR A 529 21.80 15.33 -5.63
CA THR A 529 20.87 14.95 -4.55
C THR A 529 19.56 15.74 -4.61
N GLU A 530 19.59 17.06 -4.82
CA GLU A 530 18.38 17.88 -4.93
C GLU A 530 17.52 17.44 -6.14
N ALA A 531 18.15 17.12 -7.27
CA ALA A 531 17.49 16.56 -8.45
C ALA A 531 16.86 15.17 -8.19
N ALA A 532 17.47 14.35 -7.32
CA ALA A 532 16.88 13.09 -6.89
C ALA A 532 15.63 13.31 -6.01
N ASP A 533 15.67 14.28 -5.09
CA ASP A 533 14.53 14.64 -4.24
C ASP A 533 13.35 15.16 -5.07
N TYR A 534 13.60 16.05 -6.05
CA TYR A 534 12.55 16.49 -6.99
C TYR A 534 11.96 15.32 -7.78
N LYS A 535 12.77 14.34 -8.19
CA LYS A 535 12.30 13.14 -8.89
C LYS A 535 11.44 12.25 -7.99
N ILE A 536 11.80 12.08 -6.71
CA ILE A 536 11.00 11.33 -5.73
C ILE A 536 9.64 12.02 -5.54
N ALA A 537 9.64 13.33 -5.26
CA ALA A 537 8.41 14.11 -5.08
C ALA A 537 7.51 14.11 -6.34
N ALA A 538 8.10 14.09 -7.54
CA ALA A 538 7.34 13.96 -8.79
C ALA A 538 6.69 12.57 -8.92
N LEU A 539 7.41 11.48 -8.60
CA LEU A 539 6.87 10.12 -8.63
C LEU A 539 5.75 9.91 -7.60
N GLU A 540 5.88 10.47 -6.40
CA GLU A 540 4.83 10.45 -5.37
C GLU A 540 3.56 11.17 -5.84
N ARG A 541 3.70 12.34 -6.48
CA ARG A 541 2.57 13.07 -7.09
C ARG A 541 1.90 12.26 -8.20
N SER A 542 2.66 11.63 -9.08
CA SER A 542 2.11 10.75 -10.13
C SER A 542 1.34 9.57 -9.54
N ARG A 543 1.91 8.88 -8.54
CA ARG A 543 1.24 7.78 -7.83
C ARG A 543 -0.05 8.24 -7.15
N LYS A 544 -0.09 9.47 -6.63
CA LYS A 544 -1.32 10.05 -6.04
C LYS A 544 -2.38 10.36 -7.09
N ILE A 545 -1.98 10.84 -8.27
CA ILE A 545 -2.88 11.06 -9.40
C ILE A 545 -3.50 9.74 -9.86
N GLU A 546 -2.71 8.67 -10.01
CA GLU A 546 -3.21 7.32 -10.35
C GLU A 546 -4.22 6.78 -9.32
N GLU A 547 -3.93 6.94 -8.01
CA GLU A 547 -4.86 6.54 -6.94
C GLU A 547 -6.21 7.29 -7.02
N VAL A 548 -6.15 8.60 -7.28
CA VAL A 548 -7.35 9.45 -7.41
C VAL A 548 -8.12 9.13 -8.70
N GLN A 549 -7.43 8.89 -9.82
CA GLN A 549 -8.05 8.44 -11.07
C GLN A 549 -8.76 7.09 -10.90
N LYS A 550 -8.15 6.13 -10.21
CA LYS A 550 -8.79 4.83 -9.93
C LYS A 550 -10.06 5.00 -9.10
N ARG A 551 -10.04 5.81 -8.03
CA ARG A 551 -11.23 6.12 -7.23
C ARG A 551 -12.32 6.85 -8.02
N LEU A 552 -11.95 7.71 -8.96
CA LEU A 552 -12.90 8.39 -9.85
C LEU A 552 -13.63 7.35 -10.72
N VAL A 553 -12.92 6.44 -11.38
CA VAL A 553 -13.51 5.36 -12.20
C VAL A 553 -14.42 4.45 -11.37
N GLU A 554 -14.00 4.05 -10.16
CA GLU A 554 -14.84 3.27 -9.24
C GLU A 554 -16.13 4.01 -8.85
N SER A 555 -16.04 5.31 -8.58
CA SER A 555 -17.20 6.17 -8.29
C SER A 555 -18.13 6.33 -9.50
N GLU A 556 -17.61 6.41 -10.72
CA GLU A 556 -18.42 6.49 -11.94
C GLU A 556 -19.11 5.17 -12.27
N MET A 557 -18.45 4.03 -12.03
CA MET A 557 -19.07 2.71 -12.10
C MET A 557 -20.20 2.54 -11.08
N LEU A 558 -20.04 3.05 -9.85
CA LEU A 558 -21.10 3.05 -8.85
C LEU A 558 -22.27 3.98 -9.26
N ARG A 559 -21.97 5.19 -9.74
CA ARG A 559 -22.96 6.15 -10.25
C ARG A 559 -23.80 5.55 -11.39
N THR A 560 -23.16 4.91 -12.36
CA THR A 560 -23.87 4.27 -13.49
C THR A 560 -24.73 3.08 -13.07
N ARG A 561 -24.26 2.24 -12.12
CA ARG A 561 -25.09 1.17 -11.53
C ARG A 561 -26.30 1.71 -10.76
N CYS A 562 -26.10 2.74 -9.93
CA CYS A 562 -27.20 3.36 -9.18
C CYS A 562 -28.23 4.00 -10.12
N ASN A 563 -27.78 4.68 -11.19
CA ASN A 563 -28.66 5.27 -12.18
C ASN A 563 -29.48 4.20 -12.94
N ARG A 564 -28.85 3.09 -13.38
CA ARG A 564 -29.58 1.95 -13.97
C ARG A 564 -30.65 1.38 -13.03
N LYS A 565 -30.34 1.23 -11.74
CA LYS A 565 -31.30 0.77 -10.73
C LYS A 565 -32.44 1.78 -10.50
N LEU A 566 -32.14 3.08 -10.50
CA LEU A 566 -33.13 4.15 -10.42
C LEU A 566 -34.11 4.10 -11.60
N THR A 567 -33.62 3.95 -12.84
CA THR A 567 -34.46 3.84 -14.04
C THR A 567 -35.38 2.62 -13.95
N LEU A 568 -34.85 1.45 -13.57
CA LEU A 568 -35.64 0.22 -13.45
C LEU A 568 -36.71 0.34 -12.36
N LEU A 569 -36.40 0.98 -11.22
CA LEU A 569 -37.40 1.26 -10.17
C LEU A 569 -38.46 2.27 -10.63
N LYS A 570 -38.10 3.31 -11.38
CA LYS A 570 -39.06 4.26 -11.98
C LYS A 570 -40.03 3.57 -12.93
N GLU A 571 -39.50 2.69 -13.78
CA GLU A 571 -40.29 1.91 -14.73
C GLU A 571 -41.21 0.90 -14.03
N GLN A 572 -40.71 0.23 -12.98
CA GLN A 572 -41.53 -0.63 -12.13
C GLN A 572 -42.67 0.13 -11.45
N VAL A 573 -42.40 1.33 -10.90
CA VAL A 573 -43.43 2.21 -10.31
C VAL A 573 -44.45 2.65 -11.36
N ARG A 574 -44.00 3.03 -12.57
CA ARG A 574 -44.89 3.40 -13.68
C ARG A 574 -45.84 2.25 -14.03
N ASN A 575 -45.29 1.05 -14.26
CA ASN A 575 -46.07 -0.12 -14.62
C ASN A 575 -47.06 -0.52 -13.52
N THR A 576 -46.67 -0.47 -12.24
CA THR A 576 -47.61 -0.73 -11.12
C THR A 576 -48.71 0.33 -10.97
N THR A 577 -48.43 1.58 -11.38
CA THR A 577 -49.43 2.65 -11.40
C THR A 577 -50.43 2.40 -12.52
N GLU A 578 -49.94 2.09 -13.72
CA GLU A 578 -50.76 1.75 -14.90
C GLU A 578 -51.67 0.54 -14.63
N THR A 579 -51.18 -0.53 -13.99
CA THR A 579 -52.04 -1.66 -13.60
C THR A 579 -53.09 -1.26 -12.56
N ALA A 580 -52.74 -0.45 -11.56
CA ALA A 580 -53.68 0.01 -10.53
C ALA A 580 -54.74 1.02 -11.05
N GLU A 581 -54.45 1.71 -12.16
CA GLU A 581 -55.41 2.54 -12.90
C GLU A 581 -56.32 1.69 -13.79
N GLN A 582 -55.79 0.65 -14.44
CA GLN A 582 -56.59 -0.34 -15.18
C GLN A 582 -57.56 -1.09 -14.26
N GLU A 583 -57.10 -1.60 -13.12
CA GLU A 583 -57.97 -2.27 -12.13
C GLU A 583 -59.07 -1.34 -11.59
N ARG A 584 -58.75 -0.06 -11.36
CA ARG A 584 -59.75 0.95 -10.98
C ARG A 584 -60.77 1.17 -12.10
N SER A 585 -60.34 1.34 -13.35
CA SER A 585 -61.29 1.56 -14.46
C SER A 585 -62.22 0.36 -14.71
N ILE A 586 -61.73 -0.88 -14.56
CA ILE A 586 -62.52 -2.11 -14.60
C ILE A 586 -63.51 -2.17 -13.43
N SER A 587 -63.07 -1.79 -12.22
CA SER A 587 -63.91 -1.76 -11.02
C SER A 587 -65.02 -0.71 -11.11
N ASP A 588 -64.68 0.50 -11.58
CA ASP A 588 -65.65 1.58 -11.80
C ASP A 588 -66.67 1.23 -12.88
N HIS A 589 -66.24 0.59 -13.98
CA HIS A 589 -67.16 0.09 -15.01
C HIS A 589 -68.09 -0.99 -14.45
N SER A 590 -67.56 -1.92 -13.66
CA SER A 590 -68.35 -2.99 -13.01
C SER A 590 -69.35 -2.43 -11.99
N LEU A 591 -68.94 -1.43 -11.20
CA LEU A 591 -69.84 -0.69 -10.29
C LEU A 591 -70.92 0.08 -11.05
N GLN A 592 -70.61 0.61 -12.24
CA GLN A 592 -71.60 1.30 -13.07
C GLN A 592 -72.65 0.32 -13.60
N LEU A 593 -72.24 -0.84 -14.13
CA LEU A 593 -73.16 -1.90 -14.56
C LEU A 593 -74.09 -2.33 -13.40
N LEU A 594 -73.55 -2.55 -12.20
CA LEU A 594 -74.35 -2.91 -11.02
C LEU A 594 -75.31 -1.78 -10.58
N ARG A 595 -74.95 -0.50 -10.75
CA ARG A 595 -75.86 0.63 -10.51
C ARG A 595 -77.01 0.65 -11.52
N ASP A 596 -76.72 0.39 -12.79
CA ASP A 596 -77.70 0.37 -13.87
C ASP A 596 -78.66 -0.82 -13.72
N GLU A 597 -78.15 -2.01 -13.39
CA GLU A 597 -78.96 -3.18 -13.01
C GLU A 597 -79.85 -2.91 -11.78
N LEU A 598 -79.29 -2.30 -10.72
CA LEU A 598 -80.06 -1.93 -9.53
C LEU A 598 -81.15 -0.90 -9.84
N ALA A 599 -80.88 0.06 -10.72
CA ALA A 599 -81.88 1.01 -11.19
C ALA A 599 -83.01 0.30 -11.97
N GLN A 600 -82.66 -0.63 -12.87
CA GLN A 600 -83.62 -1.44 -13.61
C GLN A 600 -84.48 -2.32 -12.68
N VAL A 601 -83.88 -2.96 -11.67
CA VAL A 601 -84.61 -3.76 -10.67
C VAL A 601 -85.56 -2.89 -9.85
N LYS A 602 -85.13 -1.69 -9.43
CA LYS A 602 -86.01 -0.72 -8.74
C LYS A 602 -87.18 -0.29 -9.62
N GLN A 603 -86.94 -0.04 -10.92
CA GLN A 603 -88.01 0.29 -11.87
C GLN A 603 -89.00 -0.89 -12.01
N ASN A 604 -88.51 -2.10 -12.24
CA ASN A 604 -89.33 -3.31 -12.36
C ASN A 604 -90.17 -3.55 -11.09
N LEU A 605 -89.58 -3.36 -9.90
CA LEU A 605 -90.29 -3.46 -8.62
C LEU A 605 -91.40 -2.40 -8.51
N SER A 606 -91.14 -1.17 -8.94
CA SER A 606 -92.17 -0.10 -8.97
C SER A 606 -93.33 -0.43 -9.90
N GLU A 607 -93.08 -1.11 -11.04
CA GLU A 607 -94.12 -1.57 -11.95
C GLU A 607 -94.92 -2.74 -11.36
N LEU A 608 -94.26 -3.70 -10.72
CA LEU A 608 -94.93 -4.79 -10.00
C LEU A 608 -95.83 -4.25 -8.87
N THR A 609 -95.32 -3.31 -8.07
CA THR A 609 -96.10 -2.65 -7.01
C THR A 609 -97.34 -1.93 -7.58
N LYS A 610 -97.20 -1.26 -8.74
CA LYS A 610 -98.33 -0.66 -9.45
C LYS A 610 -99.34 -1.71 -9.90
N ARG A 611 -98.90 -2.80 -10.55
CA ARG A 611 -99.79 -3.91 -10.98
C ARG A 611 -100.49 -4.57 -9.79
N GLU A 612 -99.80 -4.80 -8.69
CA GLU A 612 -100.36 -5.34 -7.44
C GLU A 612 -101.43 -4.41 -6.88
N SER A 613 -101.17 -3.09 -6.79
CA SER A 613 -102.17 -2.11 -6.33
C SER A 613 -103.42 -2.08 -7.21
N GLN A 614 -103.27 -2.26 -8.54
CA GLN A 614 -104.40 -2.36 -9.47
C GLN A 614 -105.20 -3.66 -9.26
N LEU A 615 -104.52 -4.79 -9.09
CA LEU A 615 -105.16 -6.08 -8.78
C LEU A 615 -105.89 -6.03 -7.44
N GLN A 616 -105.31 -5.40 -6.42
CA GLN A 616 -105.93 -5.23 -5.12
C GLN A 616 -107.16 -4.30 -5.20
N SER A 617 -107.10 -3.21 -5.97
CA SER A 617 -108.24 -2.34 -6.24
C SER A 617 -109.36 -3.06 -7.02
N PHE A 618 -109.00 -3.91 -7.97
CA PHE A 618 -109.95 -4.76 -8.71
C PHE A 618 -110.60 -5.78 -7.77
N ARG A 619 -109.82 -6.50 -6.96
CA ARG A 619 -110.29 -7.44 -5.94
C ARG A 619 -111.29 -6.78 -4.98
N VAL A 620 -110.96 -5.61 -4.44
CA VAL A 620 -111.87 -4.84 -3.56
C VAL A 620 -113.16 -4.46 -4.28
N SER A 621 -113.11 -4.09 -5.56
CA SER A 621 -114.30 -3.77 -6.36
C SER A 621 -115.20 -4.99 -6.58
N VAL A 622 -114.61 -6.14 -6.90
CA VAL A 622 -115.32 -7.43 -7.05
C VAL A 622 -115.97 -7.85 -5.74
N VAL A 623 -115.25 -7.79 -4.62
CA VAL A 623 -115.77 -8.14 -3.28
C VAL A 623 -116.97 -7.25 -2.91
N LYS A 624 -116.90 -5.94 -3.17
CA LYS A 624 -118.02 -5.01 -2.98
C LYS A 624 -119.23 -5.38 -3.84
N LEU A 625 -119.04 -5.72 -5.11
CA LEU A 625 -120.12 -6.16 -6.01
C LEU A 625 -120.80 -7.45 -5.53
N LEU A 626 -120.04 -8.35 -4.90
CA LEU A 626 -120.55 -9.60 -4.32
C LEU A 626 -121.22 -9.43 -2.94
N SER A 627 -121.09 -8.26 -2.32
CA SER A 627 -121.48 -8.00 -0.91
C SER A 627 -120.78 -8.94 0.09
N GLU A 628 -119.53 -9.33 -0.21
CA GLU A 628 -118.68 -10.17 0.65
C GLU A 628 -117.75 -9.29 1.52
N PRO A 629 -117.22 -9.80 2.65
CA PRO A 629 -116.24 -9.06 3.44
C PRO A 629 -114.87 -8.94 2.74
N ILE A 630 -114.13 -7.85 2.98
CA ILE A 630 -112.85 -7.53 2.30
C ILE A 630 -111.76 -8.60 2.54
N CYS A 631 -111.85 -9.35 3.63
CA CYS A 631 -110.96 -10.44 4.00
C CYS A 631 -111.30 -11.82 3.38
N THR A 632 -112.37 -11.95 2.58
CA THR A 632 -112.72 -13.22 1.93
C THR A 632 -111.57 -13.73 1.04
N PRO A 633 -111.13 -14.99 1.15
CA PRO A 633 -110.08 -15.55 0.30
C PRO A 633 -110.47 -15.56 -1.19
N ASP A 634 -109.48 -15.39 -2.08
CA ASP A 634 -109.70 -15.26 -3.52
C ASP A 634 -110.40 -16.48 -4.13
N TYR A 635 -110.14 -17.69 -3.64
CA TYR A 635 -110.82 -18.90 -4.11
C TYR A 635 -112.33 -18.90 -3.78
N GLU A 636 -112.75 -18.26 -2.68
CA GLU A 636 -114.16 -18.13 -2.29
C GLU A 636 -114.87 -17.05 -3.12
N ILE A 637 -114.19 -15.91 -3.35
CA ILE A 637 -114.63 -14.85 -4.27
C ILE A 637 -114.88 -15.44 -5.67
N ILE A 638 -113.91 -16.22 -6.18
CA ILE A 638 -114.00 -16.90 -7.47
C ILE A 638 -115.14 -17.92 -7.47
N SER A 639 -115.30 -18.73 -6.42
CA SER A 639 -116.41 -19.69 -6.31
C SER A 639 -117.78 -19.01 -6.29
N ARG A 640 -117.91 -17.87 -5.59
CA ARG A 640 -119.14 -17.05 -5.54
C ARG A 640 -119.46 -16.47 -6.92
N LEU A 641 -118.47 -15.91 -7.61
CA LEU A 641 -118.61 -15.45 -9.01
C LEU A 641 -119.03 -16.57 -9.95
N GLN A 642 -118.39 -17.74 -9.87
CA GLN A 642 -118.73 -18.91 -10.69
C GLN A 642 -120.18 -19.35 -10.46
N LYS A 643 -120.66 -19.35 -9.21
CA LYS A 643 -122.07 -19.63 -8.89
C LYS A 643 -123.03 -18.57 -9.43
N ILE A 644 -122.67 -17.28 -9.37
CA ILE A 644 -123.49 -16.19 -9.95
C ILE A 644 -123.51 -16.26 -11.49
N VAL A 645 -122.38 -16.54 -12.13
CA VAL A 645 -122.29 -16.71 -13.59
C VAL A 645 -123.04 -17.96 -14.03
N ALA A 646 -122.97 -19.06 -13.28
CA ALA A 646 -123.79 -20.25 -13.51
C ALA A 646 -125.28 -19.93 -13.34
N ALA A 647 -125.69 -19.31 -12.23
CA ALA A 647 -127.08 -18.92 -11.99
C ALA A 647 -127.60 -17.93 -13.03
N HIS A 648 -126.78 -16.97 -13.49
CA HIS A 648 -127.14 -16.06 -14.58
C HIS A 648 -127.24 -16.80 -15.92
N ARG A 649 -126.35 -17.76 -16.19
CA ARG A 649 -126.41 -18.61 -17.39
C ARG A 649 -127.68 -19.46 -17.38
N ASP A 650 -128.02 -20.07 -16.25
CA ASP A 650 -129.21 -20.88 -16.06
C ASP A 650 -130.48 -20.01 -16.13
N PHE A 651 -130.48 -18.83 -15.50
CA PHE A 651 -131.55 -17.83 -15.63
C PHE A 651 -131.71 -17.36 -17.09
N THR A 652 -130.62 -17.11 -17.82
CA THR A 652 -130.66 -16.76 -19.25
C THR A 652 -131.21 -17.91 -20.09
N MET A 653 -130.90 -19.16 -19.75
CA MET A 653 -131.42 -20.36 -20.40
C MET A 653 -132.89 -20.63 -20.06
N LEU A 654 -133.36 -20.23 -18.88
CA LEU A 654 -134.77 -20.31 -18.45
C LEU A 654 -135.60 -19.15 -19.01
N SER A 655 -135.07 -17.93 -19.04
CA SER A 655 -135.72 -16.75 -19.61
C SER A 655 -135.90 -16.87 -21.14
N ARG A 656 -135.10 -17.71 -21.81
CA ARG A 656 -135.30 -18.12 -23.21
C ARG A 656 -136.43 -19.15 -23.43
N ARG A 657 -137.17 -19.56 -22.40
CA ARG A 657 -138.28 -20.55 -22.51
C ARG A 657 -139.69 -19.95 -22.36
N TYR A 658 -139.83 -18.65 -22.14
CA TYR A 658 -141.14 -18.02 -21.92
C TYR A 658 -141.46 -16.83 -22.85
N ASP A 659 -140.54 -16.42 -23.72
CA ASP A 659 -140.81 -15.47 -24.81
C ASP A 659 -140.41 -16.07 -26.17
N GLU A 660 -141.38 -16.18 -27.06
CA GLU A 660 -141.27 -16.33 -28.53
C GLU A 660 -142.12 -15.18 -29.12
N PRO A 661 -141.87 -14.60 -30.31
CA PRO A 661 -140.95 -15.05 -31.36
C PRO A 661 -140.11 -13.91 -32.03
N LEU A 662 -139.57 -14.21 -33.22
CA LEU A 662 -139.00 -13.33 -34.28
C LEU A 662 -137.47 -13.12 -34.33
N ASP A 663 -136.92 -13.73 -35.38
CA ASP A 663 -135.95 -13.20 -36.36
C ASP A 663 -134.48 -12.87 -35.99
N THR A 664 -133.60 -13.42 -36.83
CA THR A 664 -132.15 -13.15 -37.01
C THR A 664 -131.25 -13.58 -35.83
N THR A 665 -129.98 -14.02 -36.00
CA THR A 665 -129.08 -14.03 -37.17
C THR A 665 -128.01 -15.14 -37.05
N SER A 666 -127.50 -15.63 -38.19
CA SER A 666 -126.13 -16.15 -38.42
C SER A 666 -125.47 -17.20 -37.47
N PRO A 667 -125.17 -18.43 -37.93
CA PRO A 667 -124.37 -19.41 -37.20
C PRO A 667 -122.87 -19.34 -37.55
N SER A 668 -122.08 -18.57 -36.80
CA SER A 668 -120.62 -18.56 -36.92
C SER A 668 -119.97 -19.62 -36.01
N ARG A 669 -119.36 -20.64 -36.61
CA ARG A 669 -118.68 -21.73 -35.89
C ARG A 669 -117.42 -21.23 -35.18
N CYS A 670 -117.22 -21.64 -33.92
CA CYS A 670 -115.93 -21.51 -33.24
C CYS A 670 -114.91 -22.50 -33.81
N THR A 671 -113.87 -22.01 -34.47
CA THR A 671 -112.55 -22.65 -34.62
C THR A 671 -111.58 -21.66 -35.28
N SER A 672 -110.66 -21.06 -34.52
CA SER A 672 -109.25 -20.94 -34.94
C SER A 672 -108.38 -20.31 -33.85
N ILE A 673 -107.20 -20.88 -33.73
CA ILE A 673 -106.01 -20.42 -33.02
C ILE A 673 -105.55 -19.06 -33.57
N HIS A 674 -105.14 -18.14 -32.68
CA HIS A 674 -104.10 -17.13 -32.89
C HIS A 674 -103.50 -16.79 -31.51
N ALA A 675 -102.25 -17.15 -31.21
CA ALA A 675 -100.99 -16.54 -31.65
C ALA A 675 -100.47 -15.53 -30.60
N MET A 676 -99.61 -16.04 -29.71
CA MET A 676 -98.85 -15.24 -28.74
C MET A 676 -97.85 -14.32 -29.45
N HIS A 677 -97.88 -13.02 -29.16
CA HIS A 677 -96.80 -12.10 -29.50
C HIS A 677 -95.82 -11.96 -28.32
N GLN A 678 -94.62 -12.52 -28.47
CA GLN A 678 -93.48 -12.22 -27.58
C GLN A 678 -92.82 -10.88 -27.96
N PRO A 679 -92.37 -10.08 -26.98
CA PRO A 679 -91.31 -9.10 -27.20
C PRO A 679 -89.99 -9.84 -27.46
N ARG A 680 -89.24 -9.39 -28.49
CA ARG A 680 -87.97 -10.00 -28.91
C ARG A 680 -86.84 -9.68 -27.92
N SER A 681 -86.03 -10.70 -27.61
CA SER A 681 -84.61 -10.51 -27.30
C SER A 681 -83.78 -10.68 -28.57
N PRO A 682 -82.76 -9.85 -28.78
CA PRO A 682 -81.49 -10.35 -29.32
C PRO A 682 -80.28 -9.74 -28.57
N GLY A 683 -79.15 -10.41 -28.42
CA GLY A 683 -78.84 -11.78 -28.82
C GLY A 683 -77.36 -12.04 -28.56
N SER A 684 -77.05 -13.06 -27.76
CA SER A 684 -75.65 -13.46 -27.54
C SER A 684 -75.07 -14.04 -28.84
N ARG A 685 -73.92 -13.52 -29.28
CA ARG A 685 -73.09 -14.15 -30.30
C ARG A 685 -71.75 -14.55 -29.71
N CYS A 686 -71.59 -15.85 -29.53
CA CYS A 686 -70.29 -16.48 -29.39
C CYS A 686 -69.52 -16.38 -30.72
N ALA A 687 -68.30 -15.87 -30.67
CA ALA A 687 -67.27 -15.99 -31.70
C ALA A 687 -65.96 -16.23 -30.95
N ARG A 688 -65.46 -17.47 -30.98
CA ARG A 688 -64.33 -17.94 -31.79
C ARG A 688 -62.98 -17.37 -31.36
N TYR A 689 -62.17 -18.32 -30.88
CA TYR A 689 -60.72 -18.27 -30.71
C TYR A 689 -60.01 -18.32 -32.08
N GLU A 690 -58.67 -18.27 -32.08
CA GLU A 690 -57.74 -18.17 -33.25
C GLU A 690 -57.63 -16.74 -33.80
N ASP A 691 -56.47 -16.18 -34.18
CA ASP A 691 -55.05 -16.60 -34.10
C ASP A 691 -54.13 -15.36 -34.36
N SER A 692 -52.83 -15.51 -34.10
CA SER A 692 -51.64 -14.79 -34.61
C SER A 692 -51.63 -13.27 -34.81
N GLY A 693 -50.62 -12.63 -34.21
CA GLY A 693 -50.35 -11.20 -34.32
C GLY A 693 -48.94 -10.80 -33.90
N PHE A 694 -47.91 -11.51 -34.37
CA PHE A 694 -46.53 -11.03 -34.29
C PHE A 694 -46.35 -9.85 -35.25
N ALA A 695 -45.92 -8.70 -34.75
CA ALA A 695 -45.54 -7.55 -35.57
C ALA A 695 -44.25 -6.95 -35.00
N ASP A 696 -43.15 -7.10 -35.74
CA ASP A 696 -41.90 -6.41 -35.44
C ASP A 696 -42.06 -4.90 -35.67
N PRO A 697 -41.46 -4.03 -34.83
CA PRO A 697 -41.34 -2.62 -35.11
C PRO A 697 -40.22 -2.36 -36.14
N PRO A 698 -40.34 -1.31 -36.98
CA PRO A 698 -39.36 -1.03 -38.03
C PRO A 698 -38.08 -0.35 -37.49
N ASP A 699 -36.95 -0.78 -38.05
CA ASP A 699 -35.65 -0.11 -37.96
C ASP A 699 -35.70 1.28 -38.66
N LEU A 700 -35.56 2.39 -37.92
CA LEU A 700 -35.08 3.67 -38.48
C LEU A 700 -34.40 4.57 -37.41
N ARG A 701 -33.06 4.44 -37.36
CA ARG A 701 -32.03 5.51 -37.41
C ARG A 701 -32.01 6.68 -36.40
N ASP A 702 -30.81 6.82 -35.84
CA ASP A 702 -30.01 8.06 -35.71
C ASP A 702 -30.65 9.30 -35.05
N VAL A 703 -30.52 9.40 -33.73
CA VAL A 703 -30.30 10.70 -33.03
C VAL A 703 -29.23 10.53 -31.94
N GLU A 704 -27.99 10.24 -32.36
CA GLU A 704 -26.80 10.54 -31.56
C GLU A 704 -26.12 11.80 -32.14
N ASP A 705 -26.52 12.99 -31.70
CA ASP A 705 -25.59 14.12 -31.50
C ASP A 705 -26.29 15.32 -30.84
N GLU A 706 -25.86 15.65 -29.62
CA GLU A 706 -25.70 16.99 -29.05
C GLU A 706 -25.68 16.89 -27.53
N PHE A 707 -24.49 16.97 -26.91
CA PHE A 707 -24.20 17.73 -25.68
C PHE A 707 -22.73 17.53 -25.25
N ASN A 708 -21.78 17.93 -26.11
CA ASN A 708 -20.36 17.96 -25.76
C ASN A 708 -19.63 19.20 -26.30
N LYS A 709 -20.04 20.39 -25.81
CA LYS A 709 -19.28 21.64 -25.95
C LYS A 709 -19.29 22.45 -24.65
N ARG A 710 -18.19 22.40 -23.90
CA ARG A 710 -17.74 23.49 -23.03
C ARG A 710 -16.28 23.83 -23.37
N PRO A 711 -15.90 25.12 -23.42
CA PRO A 711 -14.60 25.52 -23.95
C PRO A 711 -13.49 25.40 -22.91
N VAL A 712 -12.34 24.88 -23.33
CA VAL A 712 -11.08 25.01 -22.60
C VAL A 712 -10.64 26.47 -22.68
N ARG A 713 -10.60 27.17 -21.53
CA ARG A 713 -9.88 28.44 -21.42
C ARG A 713 -8.41 28.14 -21.19
N SER A 714 -7.58 28.52 -22.17
CA SER A 714 -6.14 28.65 -21.97
C SER A 714 -5.86 29.73 -20.93
N SER A 715 -5.07 29.42 -19.91
CA SER A 715 -4.45 30.39 -19.02
C SER A 715 -2.97 30.46 -19.34
N LEU A 716 -2.56 31.60 -19.88
CA LEU A 716 -1.17 32.01 -20.05
C LEU A 716 -0.49 32.14 -18.67
N LEU A 717 0.76 31.70 -18.57
CA LEU A 717 1.75 32.28 -17.68
C LEU A 717 3.09 32.41 -18.44
N PRO A 718 3.95 33.38 -18.08
CA PRO A 718 5.30 33.52 -18.64
C PRO A 718 6.27 32.45 -18.12
#